data_AF-A0AAJ0BQS0-F1
#
_entry.id   AF-A0AAJ0BQS0-F1
#
_cell.length_a   1.000
_cell.length_b   1.000
_cell.length_c   1.000
_cell.angle_alpha   90.00
_cell.angle_beta   90.00
_cell.angle_gamma   90.00
#
_symmetry.space_group_name_H-M   'P 1'
#
loop_
_entity.id
_entity.type
_entity.pdbx_description
1 polymer ?
#
loop_
_entity_poly.entity_id
_entity_poly.type
_entity_poly.pdbx_seq_one_letter_code
_entity_poly.pdbx_strand_id
1 'polypeptide(L)'
;MVMEKEPQFAGARATPPRRRNTPIAKAAALLGFVGLAGLAHRTVDLKHIWCNGPGPPGHDHLPLSQPLQCSPYGQFPRPNDPFHFIPCTNASLPPALDDSSADKTWSGLFDPNPEHWSWGRNVADKDASDNDDLYSGRGIYLCGYLDVPLDYTNESDSRIVRLAVTKFQVSGLEPNPEEAGEKKSERTIVIEPGGPGGSGTSYVWRAAENVTERLSNGTFDVLGWDPRGVNISLPSISCFPYDADRDRWALLTARYREVSPSPAAHLELADAMNNATFRACRERHGDLARFVSTAFVARDMEEIRTALGEEELTGYLVSYGTGIGQTYASMFPGSVGRLILDGTEYVRDHRLLGGFGWTALDNATDAWRDGFLGECLNAGPAHCALARSKDGKPVSLEDLEDRMASLTNSLVVRPIPGYTESSGPSLVTYSALVAAMYSSMYNARSWPALAQMLYELEDGNSTLAAAFLEGQIWAYNPSLPASPSPKPPSSHELGSLVICADSYDAPQPADGLVWWDSLWANMTARSWISGNSRFYDVLPCRHFDTYWAAPAEVYRGDLDKTLRHPVLLIAETYDPATPLRNGRRLAAEMGPNARLIAHHGYGHSSRDESDCTDEIARRFILHGELPDEPEIACYANEKPYRYGVGANETTIFGAEEWDPVKAWQEHIQEVMMWNPRLLLPRL
;
A
#
# COMPACT_ATOMS: atom_id res chain seq x y z
N MET A 1 43.01 47.69 36.22
CA MET A 1 42.42 47.33 37.53
C MET A 1 42.29 45.80 37.51
N VAL A 2 43.27 44.98 37.87
CA VAL A 2 44.09 44.84 39.10
C VAL A 2 43.28 44.36 40.31
N MET A 3 43.49 43.06 40.61
CA MET A 3 43.53 42.34 41.90
C MET A 3 42.29 41.63 42.49
N GLU A 4 42.38 40.29 42.48
CA GLU A 4 42.29 39.30 43.57
C GLU A 4 41.42 39.57 44.82
N LYS A 5 40.57 38.59 45.19
CA LYS A 5 40.79 37.61 46.29
C LYS A 5 39.56 36.72 46.57
N GLU A 6 39.83 35.43 46.80
CA GLU A 6 38.98 34.42 47.49
C GLU A 6 38.98 34.66 49.03
N PRO A 7 38.04 34.11 49.84
CA PRO A 7 38.03 32.67 50.20
C PRO A 7 36.69 31.95 50.55
N GLN A 8 36.79 30.61 50.48
CA GLN A 8 36.06 29.44 51.03
C GLN A 8 34.95 29.55 52.10
N PHE A 9 33.93 28.65 52.04
CA PHE A 9 33.65 27.58 53.04
C PHE A 9 32.60 26.53 52.56
N ALA A 10 32.87 25.25 52.93
CA ALA A 10 32.12 23.97 53.03
C ALA A 10 30.61 23.86 52.67
N GLY A 11 30.01 22.72 52.27
CA GLY A 11 30.41 21.31 52.17
C GLY A 11 29.17 20.40 52.30
N ALA A 12 29.09 19.30 51.52
CA ALA A 12 28.49 17.98 51.86
C ALA A 12 28.10 17.16 50.60
N ARG A 13 28.76 16.01 50.41
CA ARG A 13 28.41 14.93 49.48
C ARG A 13 27.81 13.77 50.27
N ALA A 14 26.79 13.10 49.73
CA ALA A 14 26.25 11.85 50.26
C ALA A 14 26.48 10.69 49.28
N THR A 15 27.09 9.62 49.79
CA THR A 15 27.26 8.30 49.16
C THR A 15 26.41 7.25 49.91
N PRO A 16 26.04 6.11 49.27
CA PRO A 16 25.04 5.17 49.78
C PRO A 16 25.66 4.06 50.65
N PRO A 17 24.88 3.36 51.50
CA PRO A 17 25.39 2.22 52.25
C PRO A 17 25.01 0.87 51.65
N ARG A 18 25.91 -0.10 51.84
CA ARG A 18 25.77 -1.54 51.54
C ARG A 18 25.74 -2.36 52.83
N ARG A 19 24.94 -3.45 52.79
CA ARG A 19 25.06 -4.77 53.47
C ARG A 19 24.80 -4.89 54.98
N ARG A 20 23.95 -5.88 55.34
CA ARG A 20 24.34 -7.05 56.16
C ARG A 20 23.30 -8.19 56.10
N ASN A 21 23.81 -9.40 56.36
CA ASN A 21 23.28 -10.74 56.11
C ASN A 21 22.70 -11.42 57.37
N THR A 22 21.77 -12.38 57.14
CA THR A 22 21.55 -13.70 57.82
C THR A 22 20.91 -13.77 59.23
N PRO A 23 20.50 -14.96 59.75
CA PRO A 23 19.50 -15.94 59.24
C PRO A 23 18.60 -16.53 60.38
N ILE A 24 17.40 -17.08 60.13
CA ILE A 24 16.73 -18.01 61.07
C ILE A 24 15.99 -19.13 60.32
N ALA A 25 16.12 -20.35 60.84
CA ALA A 25 15.65 -21.64 60.33
C ALA A 25 14.45 -22.22 61.13
N LYS A 26 13.94 -23.37 60.65
CA LYS A 26 13.06 -24.40 61.27
C LYS A 26 11.55 -24.21 61.01
N ALA A 27 10.72 -25.24 60.76
CA ALA A 27 10.89 -26.69 60.60
C ALA A 27 9.59 -27.30 60.00
N ALA A 28 9.72 -28.54 59.56
CA ALA A 28 8.75 -29.43 58.92
C ALA A 28 7.47 -29.77 59.72
N ALA A 29 6.42 -30.18 59.00
CA ALA A 29 5.58 -31.32 59.38
C ALA A 29 4.99 -32.01 58.14
N LEU A 30 5.31 -33.30 58.02
CA LEU A 30 4.70 -34.29 57.14
C LEU A 30 3.25 -34.60 57.56
N LEU A 31 2.41 -34.98 56.60
CA LEU A 31 1.55 -36.17 56.69
C LEU A 31 1.15 -36.60 55.28
N GLY A 32 1.48 -37.84 54.91
CA GLY A 32 0.98 -38.52 53.71
C GLY A 32 -0.01 -39.62 54.08
N PHE A 33 -0.85 -40.01 53.12
CA PHE A 33 -1.16 -41.38 52.66
C PHE A 33 -2.41 -41.29 51.74
N VAL A 34 -2.24 -41.49 50.42
CA VAL A 34 -2.62 -42.68 49.61
C VAL A 34 -4.12 -42.88 49.39
N GLY A 35 -4.54 -42.91 48.11
CA GLY A 35 -5.85 -43.42 47.69
C GLY A 35 -6.16 -43.21 46.20
N LEU A 36 -5.82 -44.22 45.39
CA LEU A 36 -6.16 -44.44 43.97
C LEU A 36 -7.60 -44.06 43.56
N ALA A 37 -7.76 -43.48 42.37
CA ALA A 37 -8.67 -43.97 41.32
C ALA A 37 -8.48 -43.16 40.02
N GLY A 38 -8.21 -43.84 38.92
CA GLY A 38 -8.13 -43.23 37.59
C GLY A 38 -9.51 -42.87 37.04
N LEU A 39 -9.55 -41.84 36.21
CA LEU A 39 -10.57 -41.65 35.18
C LEU A 39 -10.03 -40.68 34.12
N ALA A 40 -10.03 -41.15 32.87
CA ALA A 40 -9.71 -40.38 31.70
C ALA A 40 -10.58 -39.12 31.61
N HIS A 41 -9.96 -37.94 31.53
CA HIS A 41 -10.65 -36.74 31.07
C HIS A 41 -10.66 -36.74 29.54
N ARG A 42 -11.78 -37.17 28.96
CA ARG A 42 -12.26 -36.58 27.71
C ARG A 42 -12.90 -35.25 28.08
N THR A 43 -12.25 -34.14 27.77
CA THR A 43 -12.90 -32.84 27.68
C THR A 43 -13.13 -32.53 26.22
N VAL A 44 -14.30 -32.93 25.73
CA VAL A 44 -15.00 -32.26 24.63
C VAL A 44 -16.42 -32.10 25.13
N ASP A 45 -16.82 -30.86 25.42
CA ASP A 45 -18.12 -30.38 24.96
C ASP A 45 -18.18 -28.86 25.11
N LEU A 46 -18.06 -28.21 23.96
CA LEU A 46 -18.42 -26.83 23.70
C LEU A 46 -19.95 -26.70 23.88
N LYS A 47 -20.39 -25.55 24.40
CA LYS A 47 -21.78 -25.11 24.21
C LYS A 47 -21.99 -24.81 22.71
N HIS A 48 -22.20 -25.86 21.92
CA HIS A 48 -22.84 -25.82 20.62
C HIS A 48 -24.35 -25.78 20.85
N ILE A 49 -24.96 -24.60 20.80
CA ILE A 49 -26.41 -24.48 20.70
C ILE A 49 -26.74 -24.56 19.22
N TRP A 50 -27.49 -25.60 18.86
CA TRP A 50 -27.86 -25.98 17.51
C TRP A 50 -28.82 -24.96 16.88
N CYS A 51 -28.48 -24.42 15.70
CA CYS A 51 -29.46 -23.72 14.83
C CYS A 51 -30.34 -24.71 14.03
N ASN A 52 -30.11 -26.03 14.10
CA ASN A 52 -30.85 -27.04 13.34
C ASN A 52 -31.52 -28.08 14.27
N GLY A 53 -32.78 -27.85 14.64
CA GLY A 53 -33.61 -28.88 15.27
C GLY A 53 -35.07 -28.43 15.43
N PRO A 54 -36.06 -29.29 15.20
CA PRO A 54 -37.46 -28.93 15.45
C PRO A 54 -37.62 -28.71 16.96
N GLY A 55 -38.04 -27.50 17.35
CA GLY A 55 -38.23 -27.14 18.75
C GLY A 55 -39.20 -28.11 19.47
N PRO A 56 -38.98 -28.41 20.76
CA PRO A 56 -39.87 -29.28 21.50
C PRO A 56 -41.25 -28.62 21.67
N PRO A 57 -42.35 -29.38 21.63
CA PRO A 57 -43.68 -28.81 21.77
C PRO A 57 -43.95 -28.43 23.22
N GLY A 58 -44.25 -27.15 23.44
CA GLY A 58 -45.00 -26.64 24.59
C GLY A 58 -44.19 -26.35 25.86
N HIS A 59 -44.12 -25.06 26.23
CA HIS A 59 -44.69 -24.56 27.47
C HIS A 59 -44.61 -23.03 27.51
N ASP A 60 -45.73 -22.39 27.82
CA ASP A 60 -45.94 -20.95 27.89
C ASP A 60 -45.09 -20.23 28.95
N HIS A 61 -44.86 -18.94 28.66
CA HIS A 61 -44.52 -17.83 29.56
C HIS A 61 -43.05 -17.65 30.01
N LEU A 62 -42.26 -16.96 29.19
CA LEU A 62 -41.19 -16.03 29.61
C LEU A 62 -41.08 -14.88 28.56
N PRO A 63 -40.64 -13.66 28.94
CA PRO A 63 -40.69 -12.50 28.06
C PRO A 63 -39.76 -12.71 26.86
N LEU A 64 -40.26 -12.32 25.66
CA LEU A 64 -39.56 -12.37 24.37
C LEU A 64 -38.14 -11.78 24.46
N SER A 65 -37.16 -12.63 24.77
CA SER A 65 -35.80 -12.45 24.28
C SER A 65 -35.89 -12.53 22.76
N GLN A 66 -35.40 -11.51 22.06
CA GLN A 66 -35.30 -11.56 20.60
C GLN A 66 -34.73 -12.92 20.17
N PRO A 67 -35.35 -13.61 19.20
CA PRO A 67 -34.80 -14.87 18.74
C PRO A 67 -33.35 -14.62 18.32
N LEU A 68 -32.42 -15.45 18.79
CA LEU A 68 -31.06 -15.49 18.26
C LEU A 68 -31.20 -15.61 16.74
N GLN A 69 -30.92 -14.52 16.04
CA GLN A 69 -31.08 -14.43 14.60
C GLN A 69 -29.95 -15.30 14.03
N CYS A 70 -30.25 -16.54 13.66
CA CYS A 70 -29.30 -17.37 12.92
C CYS A 70 -29.19 -16.75 11.52
N SER A 71 -27.97 -16.56 11.03
CA SER A 71 -27.76 -16.07 9.67
C SER A 71 -28.34 -17.06 8.64
N PRO A 72 -29.04 -16.59 7.60
CA PRO A 72 -29.55 -17.45 6.54
C PRO A 72 -28.44 -18.11 5.69
N TYR A 73 -27.20 -17.62 5.82
CA TYR A 73 -26.03 -18.13 5.09
C TYR A 73 -25.12 -19.02 5.96
N GLY A 74 -25.60 -19.46 7.13
CA GLY A 74 -24.87 -20.35 8.02
C GLY A 74 -23.95 -19.64 9.01
N GLN A 75 -22.94 -20.37 9.51
CA GLN A 75 -22.02 -19.90 10.56
C GLN A 75 -20.67 -19.48 9.98
N PHE A 76 -20.10 -18.44 10.57
CA PHE A 76 -18.76 -17.95 10.29
C PHE A 76 -17.98 -17.73 11.60
N PRO A 77 -16.63 -17.87 11.59
CA PRO A 77 -15.84 -18.44 10.50
C PRO A 77 -16.17 -19.91 10.25
N ARG A 78 -15.96 -20.39 9.02
CA ARG A 78 -16.20 -21.80 8.70
C ARG A 78 -15.17 -22.69 9.40
N PRO A 79 -15.55 -23.91 9.85
CA PRO A 79 -14.60 -24.84 10.43
C PRO A 79 -13.46 -25.17 9.46
N ASN A 80 -12.22 -25.10 9.95
CA ASN A 80 -11.00 -25.38 9.18
C ASN A 80 -10.73 -24.44 7.99
N ASP A 81 -11.39 -23.28 7.92
CA ASP A 81 -10.98 -22.22 7.00
C ASP A 81 -9.67 -21.59 7.50
N PRO A 82 -8.55 -21.74 6.77
CA PRO A 82 -7.25 -21.22 7.19
C PRO A 82 -7.21 -19.69 7.28
N PHE A 83 -8.11 -18.99 6.59
CA PHE A 83 -8.22 -17.52 6.65
C PHE A 83 -9.22 -17.03 7.70
N HIS A 84 -9.96 -17.96 8.32
CA HIS A 84 -11.00 -17.64 9.28
C HIS A 84 -12.02 -16.62 8.73
N PHE A 85 -12.47 -16.73 7.48
CA PHE A 85 -13.27 -15.66 6.88
C PHE A 85 -14.59 -15.41 7.61
N ILE A 86 -14.92 -14.13 7.81
CA ILE A 86 -16.25 -13.64 8.17
C ILE A 86 -16.69 -12.59 7.13
N PRO A 87 -18.00 -12.39 6.89
CA PRO A 87 -18.48 -11.25 6.13
C PRO A 87 -17.96 -9.93 6.72
N CYS A 88 -17.35 -9.09 5.89
CA CYS A 88 -16.75 -7.85 6.34
C CYS A 88 -17.80 -6.87 6.87
N THR A 89 -17.52 -6.31 8.03
CA THR A 89 -18.21 -5.15 8.61
C THR A 89 -17.20 -4.04 8.89
N ASN A 90 -17.65 -2.89 9.40
CA ASN A 90 -16.76 -1.81 9.85
C ASN A 90 -15.94 -2.17 11.11
N ALA A 91 -16.20 -3.32 11.75
CA ALA A 91 -15.54 -3.78 12.95
C ALA A 91 -14.56 -4.95 12.71
N SER A 92 -14.47 -5.47 11.48
CA SER A 92 -13.69 -6.67 11.12
C SER A 92 -12.17 -6.40 11.09
N LEU A 93 -11.53 -6.31 12.27
CA LEU A 93 -10.07 -6.15 12.42
C LEU A 93 -9.44 -7.38 13.07
N PRO A 94 -8.27 -7.86 12.58
CA PRO A 94 -7.62 -9.04 13.13
C PRO A 94 -7.40 -8.93 14.65
N PRO A 95 -7.58 -10.03 15.42
CA PRO A 95 -7.35 -10.01 16.85
C PRO A 95 -5.86 -9.77 17.17
N ALA A 96 -5.59 -9.16 18.32
CA ALA A 96 -4.22 -8.86 18.76
C ALA A 96 -3.37 -10.14 18.90
N LEU A 97 -2.05 -10.01 18.73
CA LEU A 97 -1.12 -11.16 18.82
C LEU A 97 -1.02 -11.75 20.23
N ASP A 98 -1.30 -10.97 21.26
CA ASP A 98 -1.29 -11.39 22.67
C ASP A 98 -2.67 -11.87 23.15
N ASP A 99 -3.68 -11.91 22.28
CA ASP A 99 -4.99 -12.47 22.59
C ASP A 99 -4.93 -14.01 22.69
N SER A 100 -4.95 -14.50 23.93
CA SER A 100 -4.98 -15.94 24.25
C SER A 100 -6.21 -16.71 23.73
N SER A 101 -7.20 -15.98 23.21
CA SER A 101 -8.48 -16.49 22.71
C SER A 101 -8.85 -15.88 21.35
N ALA A 102 -7.85 -15.61 20.51
CA ALA A 102 -7.99 -14.99 19.19
C ALA A 102 -9.18 -15.53 18.37
N ASP A 103 -9.33 -16.86 18.26
CA ASP A 103 -10.45 -17.47 17.53
C ASP A 103 -11.82 -17.08 18.09
N LYS A 104 -11.95 -17.00 19.42
CA LYS A 104 -13.20 -16.59 20.07
C LYS A 104 -13.47 -15.11 19.86
N THR A 105 -12.45 -14.26 20.03
CA THR A 105 -12.56 -12.83 19.79
C THR A 105 -12.98 -12.55 18.35
N TRP A 106 -12.33 -13.22 17.39
CA TRP A 106 -12.63 -13.09 15.98
C TRP A 106 -14.03 -13.61 15.61
N SER A 107 -14.39 -14.81 16.06
CA SER A 107 -15.75 -15.34 15.84
C SER A 107 -16.84 -14.47 16.48
N GLY A 108 -16.52 -13.76 17.56
CA GLY A 108 -17.42 -12.82 18.22
C GLY A 108 -17.69 -11.54 17.41
N LEU A 109 -16.89 -11.26 16.37
CA LEU A 109 -17.12 -10.15 15.43
C LEU A 109 -18.12 -10.52 14.32
N PHE A 110 -18.50 -11.79 14.20
CA PHE A 110 -19.51 -12.20 13.22
C PHE A 110 -20.88 -11.60 13.57
N ASP A 111 -21.36 -10.72 12.70
CA ASP A 111 -22.72 -10.20 12.75
C ASP A 111 -23.65 -11.14 11.96
N PRO A 112 -24.68 -11.75 12.57
CA PRO A 112 -25.57 -12.64 11.84
C PRO A 112 -26.55 -11.91 10.91
N ASN A 113 -26.67 -10.58 10.95
CA ASN A 113 -27.55 -9.80 10.07
C ASN A 113 -26.85 -9.46 8.74
N PRO A 114 -27.29 -10.02 7.59
CA PRO A 114 -26.69 -9.75 6.29
C PRO A 114 -26.78 -8.30 5.82
N GLU A 115 -27.68 -7.48 6.38
CA GLU A 115 -27.78 -6.05 6.09
C GLU A 115 -26.55 -5.26 6.55
N HIS A 116 -25.81 -5.78 7.52
CA HIS A 116 -24.60 -5.14 8.05
C HIS A 116 -23.33 -5.55 7.29
N TRP A 117 -23.44 -6.48 6.33
CA TRP A 117 -22.30 -7.00 5.59
C TRP A 117 -21.98 -6.13 4.39
N SER A 118 -20.73 -6.24 3.95
CA SER A 118 -20.24 -5.56 2.77
C SER A 118 -20.45 -6.41 1.51
N TRP A 119 -21.45 -6.03 0.71
CA TRP A 119 -21.80 -6.68 -0.56
C TRP A 119 -21.29 -5.89 -1.76
N GLY A 120 -20.88 -6.58 -2.82
CA GLY A 120 -20.50 -5.98 -4.10
C GLY A 120 -21.65 -5.26 -4.79
N ARG A 121 -21.35 -4.52 -5.87
CA ARG A 121 -22.38 -3.80 -6.63
C ARG A 121 -23.48 -4.73 -7.12
N ASN A 122 -24.71 -4.23 -7.16
CA ASN A 122 -25.85 -4.97 -7.66
C ASN A 122 -25.73 -5.13 -9.18
N VAL A 123 -25.54 -6.36 -9.66
CA VAL A 123 -25.57 -6.66 -11.10
C VAL A 123 -27.03 -6.82 -11.48
N ALA A 124 -27.71 -5.70 -11.73
CA ALA A 124 -29.09 -5.65 -12.17
C ALA A 124 -29.20 -6.19 -13.62
N ASP A 125 -29.10 -7.51 -13.81
CA ASP A 125 -29.50 -8.19 -15.05
C ASP A 125 -29.51 -9.74 -14.99
N LYS A 126 -29.25 -10.38 -13.84
CA LYS A 126 -29.47 -11.82 -13.69
C LYS A 126 -30.82 -12.05 -13.02
N ASP A 127 -31.85 -12.25 -13.85
CA ASP A 127 -33.18 -12.79 -13.52
C ASP A 127 -33.53 -12.75 -12.02
N ALA A 128 -33.91 -11.58 -11.51
CA ALA A 128 -34.56 -11.43 -10.21
C ALA A 128 -36.00 -11.98 -10.22
N SER A 129 -36.24 -13.07 -10.95
CA SER A 129 -37.50 -13.81 -10.95
C SER A 129 -37.37 -15.02 -10.04
N ASP A 130 -38.12 -14.99 -8.94
CA ASP A 130 -38.51 -16.11 -8.06
C ASP A 130 -37.72 -16.40 -6.77
N ASN A 131 -36.78 -15.57 -6.30
CA ASN A 131 -36.13 -15.81 -4.98
C ASN A 131 -36.34 -14.64 -3.98
N ASP A 132 -36.80 -14.96 -2.77
CA ASP A 132 -37.01 -14.03 -1.63
C ASP A 132 -35.68 -13.48 -1.04
N ASP A 133 -34.53 -13.71 -1.69
CA ASP A 133 -33.21 -13.26 -1.24
C ASP A 133 -32.75 -11.98 -1.99
N LEU A 134 -32.68 -10.86 -1.24
CA LEU A 134 -32.23 -9.55 -1.71
C LEU A 134 -30.74 -9.49 -2.10
N TYR A 135 -29.93 -10.48 -1.72
CA TYR A 135 -28.49 -10.52 -1.98
C TYR A 135 -28.10 -11.57 -3.02
N SER A 136 -29.06 -12.36 -3.51
CA SER A 136 -28.85 -13.36 -4.54
C SER A 136 -28.15 -12.75 -5.77
N GLY A 137 -27.09 -13.40 -6.24
CA GLY A 137 -26.34 -12.96 -7.42
C GLY A 137 -25.36 -11.80 -7.18
N ARG A 138 -25.21 -11.31 -5.94
CA ARG A 138 -24.21 -10.30 -5.59
C ARG A 138 -22.95 -10.95 -5.03
N GLY A 139 -21.78 -10.45 -5.42
CA GLY A 139 -20.53 -10.80 -4.75
C GLY A 139 -20.48 -10.26 -3.31
N ILE A 140 -19.59 -10.81 -2.49
CA ILE A 140 -19.43 -10.44 -1.07
C ILE A 140 -17.98 -10.18 -0.71
N TYR A 141 -17.73 -9.22 0.19
CA TYR A 141 -16.43 -9.01 0.79
C TYR A 141 -16.30 -9.81 2.09
N LEU A 142 -15.27 -10.65 2.16
CA LEU A 142 -14.91 -11.48 3.30
C LEU A 142 -13.59 -10.98 3.90
N CYS A 143 -13.57 -10.82 5.22
CA CYS A 143 -12.43 -10.35 5.99
C CYS A 143 -11.89 -11.53 6.79
N GLY A 144 -10.57 -11.63 6.90
CA GLY A 144 -9.90 -12.78 7.51
C GLY A 144 -8.48 -12.44 7.93
N TYR A 145 -7.79 -13.43 8.48
CA TYR A 145 -6.36 -13.35 8.71
C TYR A 145 -5.68 -14.72 8.52
N LEU A 146 -4.38 -14.70 8.23
CA LEU A 146 -3.53 -15.88 8.15
C LEU A 146 -2.33 -15.71 9.08
N ASP A 147 -2.13 -16.66 10.00
CA ASP A 147 -0.97 -16.68 10.88
C ASP A 147 0.20 -17.39 10.19
N VAL A 148 1.34 -16.72 10.11
CA VAL A 148 2.58 -17.23 9.50
C VAL A 148 3.78 -17.03 10.44
N PRO A 149 4.89 -17.77 10.27
CA PRO A 149 6.10 -17.55 11.05
C PRO A 149 6.64 -16.12 10.90
N LEU A 150 7.08 -15.53 12.01
CA LEU A 150 7.88 -14.30 11.96
C LEU A 150 9.21 -14.57 11.24
N ASP A 151 9.87 -15.66 11.59
CA ASP A 151 11.16 -16.10 11.06
C ASP A 151 11.06 -17.51 10.42
N TYR A 152 10.97 -17.59 9.10
CA TYR A 152 10.99 -18.88 8.38
C TYR A 152 12.37 -19.56 8.38
N THR A 153 13.43 -18.86 8.79
CA THR A 153 14.80 -19.41 8.82
C THR A 153 15.15 -20.04 10.17
N ASN A 154 14.26 -19.90 11.15
CA ASN A 154 14.46 -20.40 12.50
C ASN A 154 13.18 -21.00 13.08
N GLU A 155 12.98 -22.31 12.89
CA GLU A 155 11.84 -23.07 13.43
C GLU A 155 11.72 -23.02 14.97
N SER A 156 12.78 -22.62 15.68
CA SER A 156 12.72 -22.46 17.15
C SER A 156 12.11 -21.13 17.60
N ASP A 157 11.96 -20.16 16.69
CA ASP A 157 11.26 -18.92 16.96
C ASP A 157 9.74 -19.14 16.85
N SER A 158 9.04 -19.07 17.98
CA SER A 158 7.59 -19.29 18.02
C SER A 158 6.76 -18.02 17.74
N ARG A 159 7.41 -16.89 17.43
CA ARG A 159 6.71 -15.65 17.12
C ARG A 159 6.06 -15.74 15.74
N ILE A 160 4.91 -15.10 15.60
CA ILE A 160 4.13 -15.09 14.36
C ILE A 160 3.95 -13.68 13.80
N VAL A 161 3.62 -13.63 12.53
CA VAL A 161 2.94 -12.51 11.88
C VAL A 161 1.51 -12.94 11.61
N ARG A 162 0.54 -12.07 11.90
CA ARG A 162 -0.86 -12.25 11.51
C ARG A 162 -1.14 -11.36 10.31
N LEU A 163 -1.22 -11.96 9.13
CA LEU A 163 -1.49 -11.27 7.88
C LEU A 163 -2.98 -11.00 7.78
N ALA A 164 -3.39 -9.74 7.64
CA ALA A 164 -4.76 -9.40 7.33
C ALA A 164 -5.05 -9.69 5.85
N VAL A 165 -6.19 -10.33 5.58
CA VAL A 165 -6.65 -10.61 4.22
C VAL A 165 -8.06 -10.09 3.99
N THR A 166 -8.35 -9.70 2.76
CA THR A 166 -9.70 -9.40 2.31
C THR A 166 -9.92 -10.09 0.98
N LYS A 167 -11.05 -10.79 0.85
CA LYS A 167 -11.45 -11.48 -0.37
C LYS A 167 -12.77 -10.94 -0.87
N PHE A 168 -12.83 -10.52 -2.13
CA PHE A 168 -14.07 -10.37 -2.87
C PHE A 168 -14.43 -11.71 -3.50
N GLN A 169 -15.46 -12.37 -2.93
CA GLN A 169 -15.99 -13.61 -3.47
C GLN A 169 -17.10 -13.30 -4.46
N VAL A 170 -16.83 -13.57 -5.74
CA VAL A 170 -17.70 -13.20 -6.85
C VAL A 170 -19.03 -13.94 -6.80
N SER A 171 -18.99 -15.23 -6.42
CA SER A 171 -20.17 -16.09 -6.36
C SER A 171 -21.18 -15.69 -5.28
N GLY A 172 -20.81 -14.78 -4.36
CA GLY A 172 -21.65 -14.41 -3.23
C GLY A 172 -21.74 -15.54 -2.19
N LEU A 173 -22.84 -15.58 -1.44
CA LEU A 173 -23.16 -16.66 -0.51
C LEU A 173 -24.47 -17.32 -0.92
N GLU A 174 -24.53 -18.65 -0.73
CA GLU A 174 -25.74 -19.42 -0.95
C GLU A 174 -26.54 -19.55 0.35
N PRO A 175 -27.84 -19.23 0.35
CA PRO A 175 -28.74 -19.61 1.45
C PRO A 175 -28.75 -21.13 1.62
N ASN A 176 -28.80 -21.62 2.86
CA ASN A 176 -28.76 -23.06 3.17
C ASN A 176 -27.57 -23.81 2.54
N PRO A 177 -26.32 -23.45 2.92
CA PRO A 177 -25.11 -23.99 2.29
C PRO A 177 -24.95 -25.51 2.40
N GLU A 178 -25.59 -26.15 3.38
CA GLU A 178 -25.59 -27.62 3.54
C GLU A 178 -26.27 -28.36 2.37
N GLU A 179 -27.24 -27.72 1.70
CA GLU A 179 -27.96 -28.31 0.56
C GLU A 179 -27.38 -27.90 -0.80
N ALA A 180 -26.90 -26.66 -0.91
CA ALA A 180 -26.45 -26.08 -2.18
C ALA A 180 -25.00 -26.45 -2.56
N GLY A 181 -24.17 -26.80 -1.58
CA GLY A 181 -22.72 -26.96 -1.77
C GLY A 181 -21.99 -25.62 -1.91
N GLU A 182 -20.68 -25.63 -1.69
CA GLU A 182 -19.87 -24.41 -1.76
C GLU A 182 -19.59 -24.01 -3.21
N LYS A 183 -20.10 -22.84 -3.63
CA LYS A 183 -19.74 -22.23 -4.92
C LYS A 183 -18.41 -21.49 -4.80
N LYS A 184 -17.30 -22.22 -4.90
CA LYS A 184 -15.96 -21.65 -5.01
C LYS A 184 -15.64 -21.30 -6.47
N SER A 185 -15.06 -20.13 -6.70
CA SER A 185 -14.47 -19.76 -8.00
C SER A 185 -13.35 -20.72 -8.38
N GLU A 186 -13.09 -20.91 -9.69
CA GLU A 186 -12.03 -21.81 -10.16
C GLU A 186 -10.65 -21.40 -9.62
N ARG A 187 -10.42 -20.09 -9.56
CA ARG A 187 -9.16 -19.46 -9.12
C ARG A 187 -9.46 -18.18 -8.34
N THR A 188 -8.48 -17.76 -7.57
CA THR A 188 -8.44 -16.48 -6.85
C THR A 188 -7.30 -15.64 -7.42
N ILE A 189 -7.60 -14.44 -7.89
CA ILE A 189 -6.59 -13.47 -8.32
C ILE A 189 -6.04 -12.80 -7.06
N VAL A 190 -4.80 -13.14 -6.71
CA VAL A 190 -4.08 -12.50 -5.60
C VAL A 190 -3.54 -11.14 -6.06
N ILE A 191 -3.88 -10.06 -5.36
CA ILE A 191 -3.53 -8.69 -5.74
C ILE A 191 -2.66 -7.99 -4.68
N GLU A 192 -1.71 -7.18 -5.15
CA GLU A 192 -0.85 -6.35 -4.31
C GLU A 192 -0.50 -5.03 -5.03
N PRO A 193 -0.74 -3.86 -4.38
CA PRO A 193 -0.54 -2.57 -5.02
C PRO A 193 0.91 -2.05 -5.01
N GLY A 194 1.82 -2.65 -4.24
CA GLY A 194 3.21 -2.22 -4.17
C GLY A 194 3.46 -1.17 -3.09
N GLY A 195 4.10 -0.07 -3.48
CA GLY A 195 4.68 0.90 -2.54
C GLY A 195 6.21 0.88 -2.56
N PRO A 196 6.90 0.09 -1.71
CA PRO A 196 6.39 -0.86 -0.70
C PRO A 196 5.59 -0.20 0.43
N GLY A 197 4.78 -1.00 1.13
CA GLY A 197 3.95 -0.53 2.24
C GLY A 197 2.51 -0.21 1.87
N GLY A 198 2.11 -0.47 0.62
CA GLY A 198 0.71 -0.41 0.18
C GLY A 198 -0.13 -1.51 0.82
N SER A 199 -1.36 -1.18 1.17
CA SER A 199 -2.31 -2.13 1.78
C SER A 199 -3.09 -2.89 0.71
N GLY A 200 -2.85 -4.20 0.58
CA GLY A 200 -3.61 -5.05 -0.34
C GLY A 200 -5.06 -5.25 0.10
N THR A 201 -5.36 -5.23 1.41
CA THR A 201 -6.77 -5.25 1.87
C THR A 201 -7.51 -3.99 1.43
N SER A 202 -6.90 -2.81 1.58
CA SER A 202 -7.43 -1.54 1.07
C SER A 202 -7.51 -1.51 -0.46
N TYR A 203 -6.65 -2.25 -1.15
CA TYR A 203 -6.69 -2.36 -2.60
C TYR A 203 -7.91 -3.17 -3.09
N VAL A 204 -8.26 -4.27 -2.39
CA VAL A 204 -9.48 -5.06 -2.66
C VAL A 204 -10.73 -4.19 -2.61
N TRP A 205 -10.89 -3.39 -1.54
CA TRP A 205 -12.06 -2.51 -1.37
C TRP A 205 -12.30 -1.54 -2.52
N ARG A 206 -11.24 -1.14 -3.24
CA ARG A 206 -11.33 -0.15 -4.31
C ARG A 206 -11.34 -0.76 -5.69
N ALA A 207 -10.68 -1.90 -5.87
CA ALA A 207 -10.36 -2.41 -7.20
C ALA A 207 -10.87 -3.83 -7.47
N ALA A 208 -11.26 -4.63 -6.48
CA ALA A 208 -11.52 -6.05 -6.69
C ALA A 208 -12.59 -6.34 -7.75
N GLU A 209 -13.70 -5.60 -7.72
CA GLU A 209 -14.76 -5.73 -8.74
C GLU A 209 -14.27 -5.36 -10.15
N ASN A 210 -13.44 -4.31 -10.27
CA ASN A 210 -12.86 -3.93 -11.56
C ASN A 210 -11.82 -4.97 -12.02
N VAL A 211 -10.96 -5.44 -11.12
CA VAL A 211 -9.94 -6.45 -11.42
C VAL A 211 -10.58 -7.74 -11.92
N THR A 212 -11.60 -8.26 -11.22
CA THR A 212 -12.28 -9.49 -11.64
C THR A 212 -12.99 -9.31 -12.98
N GLU A 213 -13.65 -8.17 -13.21
CA GLU A 213 -14.30 -7.87 -14.49
C GLU A 213 -13.27 -7.78 -15.63
N ARG A 214 -12.26 -6.92 -15.44
CA ARG A 214 -11.21 -6.65 -16.42
C ARG A 214 -10.43 -7.92 -16.80
N LEU A 215 -10.02 -8.71 -15.82
CA LEU A 215 -9.10 -9.84 -16.02
C LEU A 215 -9.78 -11.20 -16.13
N SER A 216 -11.03 -11.34 -15.67
CA SER A 216 -11.72 -12.63 -15.65
C SER A 216 -13.20 -12.57 -16.04
N ASN A 217 -13.71 -11.46 -16.60
CA ASN A 217 -15.14 -11.28 -16.88
C ASN A 217 -16.03 -11.53 -15.65
N GLY A 218 -15.53 -11.16 -14.47
CA GLY A 218 -16.25 -11.32 -13.22
C GLY A 218 -16.49 -12.78 -12.85
N THR A 219 -15.52 -13.68 -13.07
CA THR A 219 -15.65 -15.11 -12.71
C THR A 219 -14.71 -15.56 -11.61
N PHE A 220 -13.60 -14.88 -11.37
CA PHE A 220 -12.62 -15.27 -10.34
C PHE A 220 -12.72 -14.40 -9.10
N ASP A 221 -12.55 -15.03 -7.94
CA ASP A 221 -12.43 -14.31 -6.67
C ASP A 221 -11.18 -13.41 -6.71
N VAL A 222 -11.17 -12.35 -5.90
CA VAL A 222 -10.00 -11.47 -5.76
C VAL A 222 -9.62 -11.41 -4.30
N LEU A 223 -8.37 -11.72 -3.97
CA LEU A 223 -7.84 -11.66 -2.61
C LEU A 223 -6.65 -10.71 -2.56
N GLY A 224 -6.68 -9.78 -1.62
CA GLY A 224 -5.53 -8.94 -1.28
C GLY A 224 -5.17 -9.15 0.18
N TRP A 225 -3.89 -8.95 0.49
CA TRP A 225 -3.38 -9.03 1.86
C TRP A 225 -2.55 -7.81 2.18
N ASP A 226 -2.46 -7.48 3.46
CA ASP A 226 -1.48 -6.52 3.94
C ASP A 226 -0.18 -7.29 4.23
N PRO A 227 0.95 -7.01 3.53
CA PRO A 227 2.21 -7.65 3.85
C PRO A 227 2.61 -7.47 5.33
N ARG A 228 3.50 -8.34 5.82
CA ARG A 228 4.03 -8.25 7.19
C ARG A 228 4.46 -6.82 7.55
N GLY A 229 3.92 -6.29 8.63
CA GLY A 229 4.19 -4.92 9.09
C GLY A 229 3.31 -3.82 8.47
N VAL A 230 2.52 -4.12 7.43
CA VAL A 230 1.68 -3.17 6.71
C VAL A 230 0.31 -3.02 7.37
N ASN A 231 -0.15 -1.78 7.48
CA ASN A 231 -1.54 -1.41 7.80
C ASN A 231 -2.12 -2.20 8.99
N ILE A 232 -3.03 -3.15 8.75
CA ILE A 232 -3.73 -3.91 9.81
C ILE A 232 -3.16 -5.33 10.02
N SER A 233 -2.12 -5.72 9.28
CA SER A 233 -1.32 -6.91 9.62
C SER A 233 -0.51 -6.68 10.89
N LEU A 234 -0.39 -7.72 11.72
CA LEU A 234 0.25 -7.63 13.03
C LEU A 234 1.57 -8.41 13.10
N PRO A 235 2.61 -7.87 13.74
CA PRO A 235 2.67 -6.53 14.32
C PRO A 235 2.74 -5.44 13.24
N SER A 236 1.92 -4.39 13.36
CA SER A 236 1.92 -3.24 12.43
C SER A 236 3.06 -2.28 12.76
N ILE A 237 3.89 -1.93 11.77
CA ILE A 237 5.08 -1.09 11.98
C ILE A 237 4.70 0.37 11.83
N SER A 238 4.42 1.02 12.97
CA SER A 238 4.48 2.48 13.10
C SER A 238 5.60 2.90 14.03
N CYS A 239 6.41 3.87 13.61
CA CYS A 239 7.48 4.43 14.44
C CYS A 239 7.02 5.64 15.26
N PHE A 240 5.78 6.11 15.01
CA PHE A 240 5.13 7.18 15.75
C PHE A 240 3.98 6.63 16.62
N PRO A 241 3.75 7.17 17.82
CA PRO A 241 2.63 6.73 18.65
C PRO A 241 1.30 7.18 18.09
N TYR A 242 1.25 8.34 17.42
CA TYR A 242 0.05 8.89 16.81
C TYR A 242 0.39 9.54 15.46
N ASP A 243 -0.60 9.59 14.58
CA ASP A 243 -0.45 10.22 13.26
C ASP A 243 -0.14 11.72 13.36
N ALA A 244 -0.66 12.41 14.38
CA ALA A 244 -0.34 13.82 14.64
C ALA A 244 1.14 14.07 14.95
N ASP A 245 1.82 13.12 15.60
CA ASP A 245 3.26 13.22 15.84
C ASP A 245 4.07 13.05 14.55
N ARG A 246 3.58 12.19 13.64
CA ARG A 246 4.16 12.03 12.31
C ARG A 246 4.01 13.30 11.49
N ASP A 247 2.83 13.90 11.47
CA ASP A 247 2.58 15.12 10.70
C ASP A 247 3.48 16.25 11.21
N ARG A 248 3.57 16.43 12.53
CA ARG A 248 4.49 17.40 13.14
C ARG A 248 5.95 17.12 12.75
N TRP A 249 6.34 15.85 12.66
CA TRP A 249 7.68 15.44 12.26
C TRP A 249 7.97 15.77 10.78
N ALA A 250 7.02 15.47 9.89
CA ALA A 250 7.14 15.72 8.45
C ALA A 250 7.34 17.22 8.14
N LEU A 251 6.74 18.12 8.91
CA LEU A 251 6.92 19.58 8.74
C LEU A 251 8.37 20.07 8.87
N LEU A 252 9.26 19.31 9.53
CA LEU A 252 10.68 19.67 9.66
C LEU A 252 11.47 19.46 8.35
N THR A 253 11.01 18.55 7.48
CA THR A 253 11.67 18.17 6.21
C THR A 253 10.76 18.24 5.00
N ALA A 254 9.56 18.83 5.12
CA ALA A 254 8.62 19.07 4.01
C ALA A 254 9.11 20.09 2.96
N ARG A 255 10.41 20.41 2.96
CA ARG A 255 11.05 21.26 1.95
C ARG A 255 12.00 20.41 1.11
N TYR A 256 12.05 20.68 -0.17
CA TYR A 256 13.04 20.09 -1.06
C TYR A 256 14.41 20.72 -0.80
N ARG A 257 15.47 19.97 -1.05
CA ARG A 257 16.83 20.38 -0.70
C ARG A 257 17.31 21.54 -1.57
N GLU A 258 16.86 21.58 -2.82
CA GLU A 258 17.11 22.60 -3.84
C GLU A 258 16.71 24.00 -3.40
N VAL A 259 15.69 24.10 -2.54
CA VAL A 259 15.15 25.38 -2.03
C VAL A 259 15.62 25.69 -0.61
N SER A 260 16.56 24.90 -0.07
CA SER A 260 17.15 25.17 1.24
C SER A 260 18.21 26.28 1.14
N PRO A 261 18.22 27.27 2.06
CA PRO A 261 19.31 28.23 2.14
C PRO A 261 20.65 27.59 2.55
N SER A 262 20.62 26.37 3.08
CA SER A 262 21.80 25.55 3.33
C SER A 262 21.49 24.08 2.98
N PRO A 263 21.76 23.65 1.73
CA PRO A 263 21.53 22.26 1.30
C PRO A 263 22.30 21.24 2.14
N ALA A 264 23.53 21.56 2.54
CA ALA A 264 24.34 20.69 3.41
C ALA A 264 23.68 20.48 4.78
N ALA A 265 23.27 21.57 5.46
CA ALA A 265 22.60 21.47 6.76
C ALA A 265 21.22 20.79 6.64
N HIS A 266 20.54 20.93 5.51
CA HIS A 266 19.30 20.19 5.25
C HIS A 266 19.57 18.69 5.20
N LEU A 267 20.59 18.26 4.45
CA LEU A 267 20.95 16.85 4.36
C LEU A 267 21.31 16.28 5.75
N GLU A 268 22.10 17.01 6.54
CA GLU A 268 22.43 16.64 7.93
C GLU A 268 21.19 16.54 8.83
N LEU A 269 20.23 17.46 8.68
CA LEU A 269 18.98 17.42 9.44
C LEU A 269 18.14 16.20 9.04
N ALA A 270 17.98 15.94 7.75
CA ALA A 270 17.22 14.79 7.25
C ALA A 270 17.87 13.46 7.68
N ASP A 271 19.19 13.37 7.64
CA ASP A 271 19.96 12.24 8.17
C ASP A 271 19.67 12.01 9.65
N ALA A 272 19.81 13.05 10.48
CA ALA A 272 19.55 12.97 11.91
C ALA A 272 18.08 12.61 12.21
N MET A 273 17.14 13.08 11.40
CA MET A 273 15.73 12.72 11.51
C MET A 273 15.49 11.25 11.16
N ASN A 274 16.07 10.75 10.08
CA ASN A 274 15.97 9.33 9.70
C ASN A 274 16.57 8.42 10.78
N ASN A 275 17.71 8.81 11.36
CA ASN A 275 18.31 8.13 12.50
C ASN A 275 17.36 8.06 13.70
N ALA A 276 16.72 9.18 14.05
CA ALA A 276 15.76 9.24 15.14
C ALA A 276 14.50 8.41 14.86
N THR A 277 14.00 8.41 13.62
CA THR A 277 12.86 7.58 13.21
C THR A 277 13.21 6.09 13.35
N PHE A 278 14.35 5.64 12.82
CA PHE A 278 14.75 4.23 12.92
C PHE A 278 15.05 3.81 14.36
N ARG A 279 15.61 4.70 15.19
CA ARG A 279 15.70 4.46 16.64
C ARG A 279 14.32 4.21 17.24
N ALA A 280 13.33 5.06 16.94
CA ALA A 280 11.98 4.90 17.46
C ALA A 280 11.35 3.57 16.99
N CYS A 281 11.55 3.19 15.71
CA CYS A 281 11.13 1.88 15.21
C CYS A 281 11.77 0.75 16.02
N ARG A 282 13.08 0.82 16.30
CA ARG A 282 13.84 -0.18 17.05
C ARG A 282 13.34 -0.32 18.50
N GLU A 283 13.09 0.79 19.18
CA GLU A 283 12.60 0.79 20.57
C GLU A 283 11.18 0.21 20.67
N ARG A 284 10.34 0.41 19.64
CA ARG A 284 8.95 -0.06 19.64
C ARG A 284 8.81 -1.51 19.19
N HIS A 285 9.58 -1.92 18.19
CA HIS A 285 9.37 -3.17 17.46
C HIS A 285 10.54 -4.15 17.56
N GLY A 286 11.60 -3.79 18.27
CA GLY A 286 12.75 -4.66 18.48
C GLY A 286 13.41 -5.08 17.16
N ASP A 287 13.53 -6.39 16.93
CA ASP A 287 14.20 -6.97 15.77
C ASP A 287 13.33 -7.16 14.54
N LEU A 288 12.05 -6.74 14.58
CA LEU A 288 11.06 -6.96 13.52
C LEU A 288 11.53 -6.53 12.12
N ALA A 289 12.26 -5.43 11.98
CA ALA A 289 12.75 -4.93 10.68
C ALA A 289 13.70 -5.91 9.96
N ARG A 290 14.24 -6.93 10.64
CA ARG A 290 15.04 -7.98 10.00
C ARG A 290 14.20 -8.93 9.15
N PHE A 291 12.88 -8.93 9.34
CA PHE A 291 11.98 -9.91 8.77
C PHE A 291 11.03 -9.32 7.72
N VAL A 292 11.24 -8.07 7.27
CA VAL A 292 10.33 -7.37 6.33
C VAL A 292 10.83 -7.34 4.87
N SER A 293 11.91 -8.08 4.55
CA SER A 293 12.44 -8.14 3.18
C SER A 293 11.42 -8.73 2.20
N THR A 294 11.56 -8.40 0.91
CA THR A 294 10.73 -8.97 -0.16
C THR A 294 10.74 -10.51 -0.14
N ALA A 295 11.88 -11.13 0.20
CA ALA A 295 12.00 -12.60 0.26
C ALA A 295 11.07 -13.22 1.30
N PHE A 296 10.91 -12.58 2.45
CA PHE A 296 9.97 -13.01 3.48
C PHE A 296 8.53 -12.80 3.06
N VAL A 297 8.22 -11.70 2.38
CA VAL A 297 6.88 -11.46 1.80
C VAL A 297 6.55 -12.49 0.70
N ALA A 298 7.53 -12.93 -0.09
CA ALA A 298 7.34 -14.00 -1.06
C ALA A 298 7.01 -15.34 -0.40
N ARG A 299 7.56 -15.64 0.79
CA ARG A 299 7.16 -16.82 1.58
C ARG A 299 5.73 -16.70 2.08
N ASP A 300 5.36 -15.52 2.58
CA ASP A 300 3.98 -15.24 3.00
C ASP A 300 2.99 -15.46 1.85
N MET A 301 3.34 -15.05 0.63
CA MET A 301 2.52 -15.28 -0.55
C MET A 301 2.40 -16.77 -0.91
N GLU A 302 3.42 -17.59 -0.62
CA GLU A 302 3.33 -19.06 -0.76
C GLU A 302 2.41 -19.70 0.29
N GLU A 303 2.43 -19.20 1.53
CA GLU A 303 1.48 -19.61 2.57
C GLU A 303 0.04 -19.22 2.19
N ILE A 304 -0.16 -18.03 1.62
CA ILE A 304 -1.47 -17.59 1.10
C ILE A 304 -1.94 -18.52 -0.02
N ARG A 305 -1.09 -18.86 -1.00
CA ARG A 305 -1.44 -19.82 -2.07
C ARG A 305 -1.84 -21.17 -1.48
N THR A 306 -1.07 -21.66 -0.51
CA THR A 306 -1.33 -22.95 0.14
C THR A 306 -2.64 -22.92 0.93
N ALA A 307 -2.92 -21.85 1.66
CA ALA A 307 -4.17 -21.64 2.38
C ALA A 307 -5.39 -21.50 1.45
N LEU A 308 -5.22 -20.92 0.26
CA LEU A 308 -6.24 -20.93 -0.79
C LEU A 308 -6.55 -22.34 -1.32
N GLY A 309 -5.65 -23.31 -1.09
CA GLY A 309 -5.76 -24.66 -1.62
C GLY A 309 -5.59 -24.72 -3.14
N GLU A 310 -4.88 -23.76 -3.73
CA GLU A 310 -4.63 -23.69 -5.17
C GLU A 310 -3.25 -24.23 -5.49
N GLU A 311 -3.11 -25.14 -6.48
CA GLU A 311 -1.81 -25.73 -6.82
C GLU A 311 -0.79 -24.70 -7.32
N GLU A 312 -1.27 -23.67 -8.01
CA GLU A 312 -0.47 -22.64 -8.68
C GLU A 312 -1.06 -21.26 -8.36
N LEU A 313 -0.20 -20.28 -8.12
CA LEU A 313 -0.62 -18.89 -7.85
C LEU A 313 -1.16 -18.23 -9.12
N THR A 314 -2.35 -17.64 -9.00
CA THR A 314 -2.89 -16.67 -9.96
C THR A 314 -2.80 -15.28 -9.32
N GLY A 315 -2.19 -14.30 -9.99
CA GLY A 315 -1.95 -13.01 -9.36
C GLY A 315 -1.80 -11.84 -10.34
N TYR A 316 -2.13 -10.66 -9.83
CA TYR A 316 -1.95 -9.38 -10.51
C TYR A 316 -1.27 -8.43 -9.52
N LEU A 317 0.04 -8.28 -9.68
CA LEU A 317 0.89 -7.50 -8.78
C LEU A 317 1.44 -6.29 -9.52
N VAL A 318 1.52 -5.16 -8.83
CA VAL A 318 1.80 -3.88 -9.49
C VAL A 318 2.91 -3.14 -8.78
N SER A 319 3.69 -2.34 -9.52
CA SER A 319 4.75 -1.49 -8.94
C SER A 319 5.74 -2.33 -8.13
N TYR A 320 6.07 -1.98 -6.89
CA TYR A 320 6.84 -2.83 -5.97
C TYR A 320 6.28 -4.27 -5.81
N GLY A 321 4.98 -4.47 -5.97
CA GLY A 321 4.37 -5.80 -6.02
C GLY A 321 4.92 -6.65 -7.16
N THR A 322 5.36 -6.04 -8.27
CA THR A 322 6.10 -6.76 -9.31
C THR A 322 7.43 -7.30 -8.81
N GLY A 323 8.05 -6.64 -7.84
CA GLY A 323 9.26 -7.11 -7.18
C GLY A 323 9.02 -8.29 -6.22
N ILE A 324 7.88 -8.29 -5.52
CA ILE A 324 7.38 -9.47 -4.80
C ILE A 324 7.19 -10.63 -5.78
N GLY A 325 6.53 -10.38 -6.91
CA GLY A 325 6.27 -11.38 -7.95
C GLY A 325 7.55 -11.97 -8.56
N GLN A 326 8.53 -11.12 -8.90
CA GLN A 326 9.85 -11.55 -9.38
C GLN A 326 10.56 -12.46 -8.37
N THR A 327 10.54 -12.07 -7.10
CA THR A 327 11.17 -12.82 -6.01
C THR A 327 10.46 -14.14 -5.78
N TYR A 328 9.13 -14.15 -5.76
CA TYR A 328 8.31 -15.34 -5.63
C TYR A 328 8.52 -16.33 -6.76
N ALA A 329 8.45 -15.88 -8.02
CA ALA A 329 8.66 -16.74 -9.18
C ALA A 329 10.04 -17.41 -9.15
N SER A 330 11.04 -16.70 -8.61
CA SER A 330 12.41 -17.20 -8.51
C SER A 330 12.64 -18.13 -7.29
N MET A 331 11.90 -17.95 -6.19
CA MET A 331 11.96 -18.79 -4.99
C MET A 331 11.07 -20.04 -5.08
N PHE A 332 9.93 -19.92 -5.74
CA PHE A 332 8.88 -20.94 -5.87
C PHE A 332 8.49 -21.18 -7.35
N PRO A 333 9.44 -21.50 -8.24
CA PRO A 333 9.19 -21.60 -9.69
C PRO A 333 8.14 -22.67 -10.05
N GLY A 334 7.98 -23.69 -9.20
CA GLY A 334 7.00 -24.75 -9.37
C GLY A 334 5.58 -24.39 -8.95
N SER A 335 5.38 -23.25 -8.27
CA SER A 335 4.10 -22.75 -7.78
C SER A 335 3.54 -21.59 -8.63
N VAL A 336 4.28 -21.13 -9.64
CA VAL A 336 3.83 -20.05 -10.54
C VAL A 336 2.76 -20.56 -11.50
N GLY A 337 1.58 -19.93 -11.48
CA GLY A 337 0.48 -20.14 -12.41
C GLY A 337 0.34 -18.98 -13.39
N ARG A 338 -0.68 -18.14 -13.19
CA ARG A 338 -1.01 -17.00 -14.05
C ARG A 338 -0.67 -15.71 -13.33
N LEU A 339 0.58 -15.27 -13.47
CA LEU A 339 1.11 -14.12 -12.75
C LEU A 339 1.36 -12.94 -13.71
N ILE A 340 0.61 -11.84 -13.50
CA ILE A 340 0.80 -10.57 -14.18
C ILE A 340 1.61 -9.64 -13.29
N LEU A 341 2.66 -9.03 -13.85
CA LEU A 341 3.49 -8.02 -13.22
C LEU A 341 3.32 -6.70 -13.99
N ASP A 342 2.56 -5.75 -13.45
CA ASP A 342 2.18 -4.50 -14.13
C ASP A 342 2.89 -3.27 -13.53
N GLY A 343 3.38 -2.35 -14.37
CA GLY A 343 4.33 -1.32 -13.93
C GLY A 343 5.63 -1.95 -13.43
N THR A 344 6.27 -2.74 -14.29
CA THR A 344 7.37 -3.66 -13.93
C THR A 344 8.61 -2.96 -13.35
N GLU A 345 9.01 -3.33 -12.13
CA GLU A 345 10.31 -3.03 -11.54
C GLU A 345 11.40 -4.01 -12.01
N TYR A 346 12.67 -3.67 -11.76
CA TYR A 346 13.79 -4.60 -11.96
C TYR A 346 14.55 -4.78 -10.64
N VAL A 347 14.16 -5.78 -9.85
CA VAL A 347 14.57 -5.91 -8.44
C VAL A 347 16.07 -6.13 -8.22
N ARG A 348 16.80 -6.55 -9.25
CA ARG A 348 18.26 -6.65 -9.20
C ARG A 348 18.92 -5.31 -8.86
N ASP A 349 18.40 -4.22 -9.39
CA ASP A 349 18.95 -2.89 -9.10
C ASP A 349 18.63 -2.47 -7.66
N HIS A 350 17.50 -2.93 -7.10
CA HIS A 350 17.03 -2.55 -5.75
C HIS A 350 17.92 -3.11 -4.63
N ARG A 351 18.75 -4.11 -4.96
CA ARG A 351 19.79 -4.65 -4.07
C ARG A 351 20.89 -3.65 -3.74
N LEU A 352 21.00 -2.59 -4.53
CA LEU A 352 21.97 -1.51 -4.37
C LEU A 352 21.37 -0.38 -3.53
N LEU A 353 22.20 0.29 -2.72
CA LEU A 353 21.79 1.22 -1.66
C LEU A 353 20.86 2.39 -2.08
N GLY A 354 20.87 2.82 -3.34
CA GLY A 354 19.89 3.80 -3.86
C GLY A 354 19.11 3.29 -5.07
N GLY A 355 19.23 1.98 -5.34
CA GLY A 355 18.64 1.26 -6.47
C GLY A 355 17.22 1.66 -6.75
N PHE A 356 16.42 1.48 -5.71
CA PHE A 356 15.00 1.81 -5.66
C PHE A 356 14.70 3.26 -6.09
N GLY A 357 15.59 4.20 -5.75
CA GLY A 357 15.42 5.61 -6.09
C GLY A 357 15.76 5.93 -7.55
N TRP A 358 16.95 5.55 -8.03
CA TRP A 358 17.40 5.96 -9.37
C TRP A 358 16.78 5.14 -10.51
N THR A 359 16.22 3.96 -10.23
CA THR A 359 15.51 3.15 -11.25
C THR A 359 14.26 3.86 -11.75
N ALA A 360 13.64 4.69 -10.91
CA ALA A 360 12.41 5.42 -11.23
C ALA A 360 12.59 6.72 -12.05
N LEU A 361 13.82 7.14 -12.38
CA LEU A 361 14.05 8.53 -12.82
C LEU A 361 13.90 8.81 -14.33
N ASP A 362 14.01 7.82 -15.22
CA ASP A 362 14.15 8.13 -16.66
C ASP A 362 12.94 8.80 -17.28
N ASN A 363 11.73 8.43 -16.87
CA ASN A 363 10.54 8.88 -17.58
C ASN A 363 9.82 10.03 -16.91
N ALA A 364 10.12 10.37 -15.66
CA ALA A 364 9.30 11.37 -14.96
C ALA A 364 9.35 12.74 -15.66
N THR A 365 10.52 13.11 -16.21
CA THR A 365 10.69 14.35 -16.98
C THR A 365 10.00 14.26 -18.35
N ASP A 366 10.08 13.11 -19.02
CA ASP A 366 9.44 12.91 -20.32
C ASP A 366 7.90 12.82 -20.20
N ALA A 367 7.38 12.17 -19.15
CA ALA A 367 5.96 12.13 -18.82
C ALA A 367 5.42 13.53 -18.52
N TRP A 368 6.20 14.36 -17.83
CA TRP A 368 5.86 15.78 -17.61
C TRP A 368 5.87 16.58 -18.91
N ARG A 369 6.94 16.48 -19.68
CA ARG A 369 7.15 17.30 -20.87
C ARG A 369 6.29 16.88 -22.04
N ASP A 370 6.44 15.64 -22.49
CA ASP A 370 5.78 15.12 -23.70
C ASP A 370 4.35 14.68 -23.41
N GLY A 371 4.13 14.10 -22.22
CA GLY A 371 2.80 13.71 -21.75
C GLY A 371 1.98 14.92 -21.33
N PHE A 372 2.23 15.44 -20.13
CA PHE A 372 1.39 16.49 -19.55
C PHE A 372 1.36 17.78 -20.38
N LEU A 373 2.51 18.40 -20.66
CA LEU A 373 2.54 19.66 -21.43
C LEU A 373 2.26 19.44 -22.92
N GLY A 374 2.86 18.41 -23.53
CA GLY A 374 2.68 18.08 -24.94
C GLY A 374 1.24 17.72 -25.30
N GLU A 375 0.61 16.80 -24.56
CA GLU A 375 -0.78 16.42 -24.82
C GLU A 375 -1.78 17.53 -24.44
N CYS A 376 -1.44 18.41 -23.49
CA CYS A 376 -2.22 19.61 -23.24
C CYS A 376 -2.31 20.51 -24.48
N LEU A 377 -1.18 20.72 -25.17
CA LEU A 377 -1.15 21.51 -26.41
C LEU A 377 -1.89 20.83 -27.55
N ASN A 378 -1.69 19.52 -27.73
CA ASN A 378 -2.42 18.73 -28.73
C ASN A 378 -3.93 18.77 -28.49
N ALA A 379 -4.35 18.74 -27.23
CA ALA A 379 -5.75 18.80 -26.86
C ALA A 379 -6.37 20.17 -27.18
N GLY A 380 -5.60 21.25 -27.00
CA GLY A 380 -6.00 22.62 -27.32
C GLY A 380 -6.79 23.32 -26.21
N PRO A 381 -7.06 24.63 -26.35
CA PRO A 381 -7.62 25.49 -25.27
C PRO A 381 -9.04 25.12 -24.82
N ALA A 382 -9.76 24.32 -25.62
CA ALA A 382 -11.07 23.79 -25.29
C ALA A 382 -11.02 22.64 -24.26
N HIS A 383 -9.88 21.94 -24.17
CA HIS A 383 -9.70 20.73 -23.36
C HIS A 383 -8.54 20.84 -22.36
N CYS A 384 -7.63 21.79 -22.54
CA CYS A 384 -6.58 22.07 -21.57
C CYS A 384 -6.49 23.56 -21.24
N ALA A 385 -6.52 23.90 -19.95
CA ALA A 385 -6.45 25.29 -19.49
C ALA A 385 -5.11 25.96 -19.83
N LEU A 386 -3.98 25.24 -19.72
CA LEU A 386 -2.65 25.79 -20.02
C LEU A 386 -2.48 26.16 -21.50
N ALA A 387 -3.19 25.48 -22.41
CA ALA A 387 -3.22 25.79 -23.84
C ALA A 387 -4.01 27.07 -24.19
N ARG A 388 -4.68 27.71 -23.21
CA ARG A 388 -5.31 29.02 -23.41
C ARG A 388 -4.25 30.11 -23.46
N SER A 389 -4.33 30.93 -24.50
CA SER A 389 -3.43 32.05 -24.68
C SER A 389 -3.67 33.16 -23.65
N LYS A 390 -2.60 33.64 -23.02
CA LYS A 390 -2.65 34.80 -22.09
C LYS A 390 -2.43 36.14 -22.79
N ASP A 391 -1.78 36.17 -23.95
CA ASP A 391 -1.42 37.38 -24.69
C ASP A 391 -1.99 37.43 -26.12
N GLY A 392 -2.89 36.50 -26.46
CA GLY A 392 -3.51 36.37 -27.78
C GLY A 392 -2.65 35.65 -28.83
N LYS A 393 -1.45 35.18 -28.48
CA LYS A 393 -0.61 34.36 -29.38
C LYS A 393 -0.84 32.85 -29.19
N PRO A 394 -0.61 32.04 -30.23
CA PRO A 394 -0.56 30.58 -30.08
C PRO A 394 0.45 30.19 -29.01
N VAL A 395 0.09 29.24 -28.16
CA VAL A 395 0.97 28.71 -27.11
C VAL A 395 1.81 27.57 -27.71
N SER A 396 3.14 27.63 -27.57
CA SER A 396 4.05 26.53 -27.92
C SER A 396 4.44 25.69 -26.70
N LEU A 397 5.15 24.57 -26.93
CA LEU A 397 5.67 23.74 -25.85
C LEU A 397 6.74 24.49 -25.05
N GLU A 398 7.61 25.21 -25.74
CA GLU A 398 8.62 26.06 -25.13
C GLU A 398 7.98 27.17 -24.28
N ASP A 399 6.88 27.77 -24.76
CA ASP A 399 6.13 28.75 -23.96
C ASP A 399 5.58 28.13 -22.66
N LEU A 400 5.06 26.90 -22.71
CA LEU A 400 4.60 26.18 -21.51
C LEU A 400 5.74 25.83 -20.56
N GLU A 401 6.87 25.35 -21.08
CA GLU A 401 8.06 25.06 -20.29
C GLU A 401 8.56 26.32 -19.57
N ASP A 402 8.68 27.45 -20.27
CA ASP A 402 9.10 28.73 -19.71
C ASP A 402 8.12 29.24 -18.64
N ARG A 403 6.82 29.12 -18.90
CA ARG A 403 5.75 29.47 -17.95
C ARG A 403 5.83 28.65 -16.66
N MET A 404 5.98 27.33 -16.78
CA MET A 404 6.08 26.43 -15.62
C MET A 404 7.40 26.61 -14.86
N ALA A 405 8.51 26.85 -15.56
CA ALA A 405 9.79 27.20 -14.94
C ALA A 405 9.72 28.54 -14.20
N SER A 406 9.06 29.55 -14.79
CA SER A 406 8.84 30.84 -14.13
C SER A 406 7.97 30.70 -12.88
N LEU A 407 6.88 29.94 -12.96
CA LEU A 407 5.99 29.67 -11.82
C LEU A 407 6.74 28.97 -10.69
N THR A 408 7.40 27.85 -10.97
CA THR A 408 8.15 27.09 -9.97
C THR A 408 9.30 27.91 -9.36
N ASN A 409 10.06 28.65 -10.16
CA ASN A 409 11.13 29.52 -9.67
C ASN A 409 10.58 30.66 -8.78
N SER A 410 9.40 31.21 -9.10
CA SER A 410 8.77 32.23 -8.25
C SER A 410 8.48 31.73 -6.83
N LEU A 411 8.12 30.45 -6.69
CA LEU A 411 7.86 29.80 -5.40
C LEU A 411 9.13 29.53 -4.59
N VAL A 412 10.29 29.43 -5.23
CA VAL A 412 11.59 29.37 -4.55
C VAL A 412 11.89 30.71 -3.87
N VAL A 413 11.60 31.81 -4.57
CA VAL A 413 11.81 33.17 -4.04
C VAL A 413 10.80 33.48 -2.93
N ARG A 414 9.52 33.17 -3.16
CA ARG A 414 8.45 33.43 -2.19
C ARG A 414 7.26 32.49 -2.39
N PRO A 415 6.92 31.66 -1.38
CA PRO A 415 5.67 30.90 -1.38
C PRO A 415 4.43 31.78 -1.53
N ILE A 416 3.40 31.27 -2.19
CA ILE A 416 2.13 31.99 -2.39
C ILE A 416 1.17 31.64 -1.24
N PRO A 417 0.56 32.63 -0.56
CA PRO A 417 -0.44 32.38 0.47
C PRO A 417 -1.73 31.83 -0.15
N GLY A 418 -2.36 30.90 0.54
CA GLY A 418 -3.65 30.31 0.19
C GLY A 418 -4.59 30.21 1.39
N TYR A 419 -5.80 29.78 1.12
CA TYR A 419 -6.82 29.53 2.14
C TYR A 419 -7.76 28.43 1.68
N THR A 420 -8.15 27.55 2.59
CA THR A 420 -9.30 26.65 2.41
C THR A 420 -10.21 26.74 3.63
N GLU A 421 -11.52 26.54 3.47
CA GLU A 421 -12.41 26.47 4.63
C GLU A 421 -12.08 25.26 5.53
N SER A 422 -11.58 24.17 4.95
CA SER A 422 -11.27 22.92 5.66
C SER A 422 -9.99 22.95 6.48
N SER A 423 -8.95 23.66 6.04
CA SER A 423 -7.64 23.70 6.72
C SER A 423 -7.23 25.10 7.21
N GLY A 424 -7.95 26.14 6.81
CA GLY A 424 -7.63 27.52 7.16
C GLY A 424 -6.48 28.07 6.31
N PRO A 425 -5.51 28.79 6.89
CA PRO A 425 -4.36 29.33 6.17
C PRO A 425 -3.51 28.24 5.52
N SER A 426 -3.13 28.44 4.25
CA SER A 426 -2.32 27.52 3.45
C SER A 426 -1.12 28.22 2.83
N LEU A 427 -0.08 27.45 2.48
CA LEU A 427 1.05 27.92 1.70
C LEU A 427 1.28 27.01 0.49
N VAL A 428 1.24 27.60 -0.70
CA VAL A 428 1.73 26.97 -1.92
C VAL A 428 3.24 27.15 -1.96
N THR A 429 3.98 26.07 -1.73
CA THR A 429 5.44 26.05 -1.75
C THR A 429 5.97 25.33 -2.99
N TYR A 430 7.21 25.60 -3.38
CA TYR A 430 7.89 24.87 -4.47
C TYR A 430 7.80 23.34 -4.25
N SER A 431 8.18 22.89 -3.05
CA SER A 431 8.26 21.46 -2.70
C SER A 431 6.91 20.77 -2.80
N ALA A 432 5.85 21.41 -2.30
CA ALA A 432 4.50 20.87 -2.38
C ALA A 432 3.99 20.84 -3.83
N LEU A 433 4.23 21.90 -4.61
CA LEU A 433 3.82 21.96 -6.01
C LEU A 433 4.54 20.89 -6.86
N VAL A 434 5.86 20.75 -6.72
CA VAL A 434 6.64 19.75 -7.47
C VAL A 434 6.25 18.33 -7.07
N ALA A 435 6.00 18.08 -5.79
CA ALA A 435 5.48 16.78 -5.33
C ALA A 435 4.10 16.47 -5.95
N ALA A 436 3.19 17.45 -5.96
CA ALA A 436 1.88 17.31 -6.59
C ALA A 436 1.99 17.07 -8.10
N MET A 437 2.86 17.80 -8.80
CA MET A 437 3.12 17.61 -10.23
C MET A 437 3.64 16.20 -10.52
N TYR A 438 4.62 15.72 -9.74
CA TYR A 438 5.13 14.36 -9.88
C TYR A 438 4.05 13.30 -9.61
N SER A 439 3.27 13.49 -8.54
CA SER A 439 2.14 12.61 -8.22
C SER A 439 1.13 12.56 -9.35
N SER A 440 0.79 13.67 -10.00
CA SER A 440 -0.14 13.69 -11.15
C SER A 440 0.31 12.83 -12.31
N MET A 441 1.62 12.64 -12.49
CA MET A 441 2.12 11.80 -13.59
C MET A 441 1.72 10.34 -13.42
N TYR A 442 1.26 9.91 -12.24
CA TYR A 442 0.79 8.54 -11.99
C TYR A 442 -0.56 8.21 -12.63
N ASN A 443 -1.40 9.22 -12.93
CA ASN A 443 -2.70 9.03 -13.57
C ASN A 443 -3.06 10.23 -14.45
N ALA A 444 -3.07 10.00 -15.76
CA ALA A 444 -3.36 11.01 -16.77
C ALA A 444 -4.80 11.57 -16.74
N ARG A 445 -5.75 10.85 -16.14
CA ARG A 445 -7.13 11.35 -15.93
C ARG A 445 -7.17 12.59 -15.03
N SER A 446 -6.18 12.77 -14.16
CA SER A 446 -6.06 13.93 -13.27
C SER A 446 -5.52 15.19 -13.96
N TRP A 447 -4.94 15.07 -15.15
CA TRP A 447 -4.20 16.15 -15.79
C TRP A 447 -5.01 17.39 -16.17
N PRO A 448 -6.29 17.30 -16.58
CA PRO A 448 -7.12 18.49 -16.76
C PRO A 448 -7.21 19.34 -15.48
N ALA A 449 -7.41 18.69 -14.33
CA ALA A 449 -7.51 19.35 -13.03
C ALA A 449 -6.18 20.03 -12.65
N LEU A 450 -5.06 19.33 -12.84
CA LEU A 450 -3.73 19.89 -12.62
C LEU A 450 -3.46 21.09 -13.55
N ALA A 451 -3.80 21.00 -14.83
CA ALA A 451 -3.61 22.08 -15.79
C ALA A 451 -4.44 23.33 -15.44
N GLN A 452 -5.68 23.14 -14.99
CA GLN A 452 -6.52 24.25 -14.51
C GLN A 452 -5.91 24.90 -13.26
N MET A 453 -5.46 24.10 -12.29
CA MET A 453 -4.79 24.59 -11.08
C MET A 453 -3.52 25.40 -11.42
N LEU A 454 -2.66 24.90 -12.30
CA LEU A 454 -1.44 25.60 -12.72
C LEU A 454 -1.75 26.91 -13.46
N TYR A 455 -2.73 26.88 -14.38
CA TYR A 455 -3.15 28.05 -15.15
C TYR A 455 -3.62 29.21 -14.25
N GLU A 456 -4.45 28.91 -13.24
CA GLU A 456 -4.93 29.89 -12.27
C GLU A 456 -3.81 30.38 -11.34
N LEU A 457 -2.92 29.47 -10.93
CA LEU A 457 -1.82 29.81 -10.03
C LEU A 457 -0.83 30.77 -10.69
N GLU A 458 -0.60 30.66 -12.00
CA GLU A 458 0.20 31.63 -12.77
C GLU A 458 -0.35 33.05 -12.71
N ASP A 459 -1.67 33.22 -12.53
CA ASP A 459 -2.32 34.54 -12.37
C ASP A 459 -2.39 34.99 -10.91
N GLY A 460 -1.77 34.23 -10.00
CA GLY A 460 -1.78 34.48 -8.55
C GLY A 460 -3.04 34.01 -7.84
N ASN A 461 -3.97 33.35 -8.53
CA ASN A 461 -5.13 32.73 -7.90
C ASN A 461 -4.72 31.38 -7.30
N SER A 462 -4.54 31.36 -5.97
CA SER A 462 -4.09 30.17 -5.24
C SER A 462 -5.20 29.25 -4.77
N THR A 463 -6.48 29.53 -5.08
CA THR A 463 -7.62 28.77 -4.53
C THR A 463 -7.55 27.27 -4.85
N LEU A 464 -7.38 26.90 -6.13
CA LEU A 464 -7.25 25.49 -6.51
C LEU A 464 -5.96 24.86 -5.95
N ALA A 465 -4.84 25.58 -6.03
CA ALA A 465 -3.57 25.09 -5.50
C ALA A 465 -3.63 24.84 -3.99
N ALA A 466 -4.25 25.73 -3.21
CA ALA A 466 -4.47 25.53 -1.79
C ALA A 466 -5.37 24.32 -1.53
N ALA A 467 -6.48 24.17 -2.27
CA ALA A 467 -7.36 23.00 -2.14
C ALA A 467 -6.65 21.68 -2.47
N PHE A 468 -5.80 21.69 -3.50
CA PHE A 468 -5.09 20.50 -3.98
C PHE A 468 -3.98 20.07 -3.03
N LEU A 469 -3.25 21.04 -2.48
CA LEU A 469 -2.06 20.78 -1.66
C LEU A 469 -2.41 20.56 -0.19
N GLU A 470 -3.38 21.29 0.39
CA GLU A 470 -3.74 21.11 1.81
C GLU A 470 -4.39 19.76 2.09
N GLY A 471 -5.10 19.22 1.11
CA GLY A 471 -5.65 17.87 1.19
C GLY A 471 -4.59 16.77 1.19
N GLN A 472 -3.32 17.10 0.99
CA GLN A 472 -2.23 16.14 0.89
C GLN A 472 -1.24 16.28 2.04
N ILE A 473 -1.52 16.85 3.22
CA ILE A 473 -0.42 17.12 4.20
C ILE A 473 -0.58 16.38 5.54
N TRP A 474 -1.77 15.88 5.85
CA TRP A 474 -2.15 15.47 7.20
C TRP A 474 -2.59 14.00 7.30
N ALA A 475 -1.83 13.16 8.00
CA ALA A 475 -2.26 11.82 8.39
C ALA A 475 -3.34 11.89 9.47
N TYR A 476 -3.24 12.90 10.34
CA TYR A 476 -4.21 13.19 11.37
C TYR A 476 -5.35 14.05 10.84
N ASN A 477 -6.56 13.51 10.87
CA ASN A 477 -7.77 14.26 10.57
C ASN A 477 -8.45 14.75 11.87
N PRO A 478 -8.39 16.05 12.20
CA PRO A 478 -9.00 16.60 13.42
C PRO A 478 -10.54 16.56 13.44
N SER A 479 -11.18 16.33 12.29
CA SER A 479 -12.64 16.24 12.19
C SER A 479 -13.19 14.86 12.54
N LEU A 480 -12.33 13.83 12.57
CA LEU A 480 -12.74 12.50 13.00
C LEU A 480 -12.79 12.44 14.55
N PRO A 481 -13.80 11.77 15.14
CA PRO A 481 -13.85 11.60 16.59
C PRO A 481 -12.62 10.84 17.07
N ALA A 482 -12.13 11.18 18.27
CA ALA A 482 -11.12 10.37 18.94
C ALA A 482 -11.67 8.95 19.11
N SER A 483 -11.13 8.00 18.34
CA SER A 483 -11.65 6.63 18.34
C SER A 483 -11.45 5.99 19.71
N PRO A 484 -12.49 5.41 20.34
CA PRO A 484 -12.38 4.73 21.64
C PRO A 484 -11.53 3.45 21.57
N SER A 485 -11.37 2.89 20.36
CA SER A 485 -10.40 1.84 20.05
C SER A 485 -9.32 2.44 19.16
N PRO A 486 -8.03 2.44 19.55
CA PRO A 486 -7.00 3.08 18.75
C PRO A 486 -6.87 2.35 17.40
N LYS A 487 -7.30 3.01 16.32
CA LYS A 487 -6.90 2.64 14.97
C LYS A 487 -5.37 2.52 14.99
N PRO A 488 -4.77 1.45 14.44
CA PRO A 488 -3.32 1.38 14.35
C PRO A 488 -2.84 2.64 13.61
N PRO A 489 -1.82 3.35 14.15
CA PRO A 489 -1.24 4.47 13.43
C PRO A 489 -0.77 4.02 12.05
N SER A 490 -0.68 4.94 11.10
CA SER A 490 -0.21 4.56 9.75
C SER A 490 1.17 3.88 9.81
N SER A 491 1.42 2.98 8.86
CA SER A 491 2.66 2.19 8.77
C SER A 491 3.68 2.75 7.77
N HIS A 492 3.61 4.05 7.44
CA HIS A 492 4.44 4.66 6.38
C HIS A 492 5.96 4.41 6.51
N GLU A 493 6.47 4.33 7.74
CA GLU A 493 7.89 4.08 7.97
C GLU A 493 8.33 2.69 7.52
N LEU A 494 7.40 1.73 7.43
CA LEU A 494 7.64 0.40 6.90
C LEU A 494 8.25 0.45 5.50
N GLY A 495 7.76 1.33 4.61
CA GLY A 495 8.30 1.43 3.26
C GLY A 495 9.83 1.63 3.26
N SER A 496 10.36 2.44 4.18
CA SER A 496 11.81 2.64 4.31
C SER A 496 12.47 1.36 4.80
N LEU A 497 11.90 0.71 5.81
CA LEU A 497 12.47 -0.51 6.35
C LEU A 497 12.56 -1.61 5.30
N VAL A 498 11.56 -1.73 4.43
CA VAL A 498 11.53 -2.67 3.30
C VAL A 498 12.59 -2.30 2.26
N ILE A 499 12.60 -1.06 1.76
CA ILE A 499 13.61 -0.57 0.79
C ILE A 499 15.02 -0.84 1.29
N CYS A 500 15.28 -0.60 2.58
CA CYS A 500 16.59 -0.80 3.17
C CYS A 500 16.92 -2.26 3.43
N ALA A 501 15.95 -3.08 3.83
CA ALA A 501 16.13 -4.52 3.95
C ALA A 501 16.41 -5.18 2.58
N ASP A 502 15.84 -4.64 1.50
CA ASP A 502 16.06 -5.14 0.15
C ASP A 502 17.34 -4.61 -0.51
N SER A 503 17.99 -3.59 0.07
CA SER A 503 19.28 -3.04 -0.37
C SER A 503 20.50 -3.83 0.14
N TYR A 504 20.43 -5.15 0.12
CA TYR A 504 21.33 -6.06 0.85
C TYR A 504 22.68 -6.38 0.18
N ASP A 505 22.94 -5.89 -1.05
CA ASP A 505 24.20 -6.10 -1.78
C ASP A 505 25.10 -4.85 -1.75
N ALA A 506 24.81 -3.87 -0.89
CA ALA A 506 25.56 -2.62 -0.83
C ALA A 506 26.00 -2.24 0.59
N PRO A 507 27.32 -2.28 0.89
CA PRO A 507 27.83 -1.74 2.15
C PRO A 507 27.67 -0.20 2.20
N GLN A 508 27.62 0.34 3.42
CA GLN A 508 27.59 1.79 3.60
C GLN A 508 28.84 2.47 2.99
N PRO A 509 28.68 3.59 2.26
CA PRO A 509 29.80 4.31 1.66
C PRO A 509 30.77 4.84 2.71
N ALA A 510 32.08 4.67 2.46
CA ALA A 510 33.13 5.14 3.37
C ALA A 510 33.14 6.67 3.56
N ASP A 511 32.75 7.41 2.51
CA ASP A 511 32.73 8.88 2.51
C ASP A 511 31.48 9.48 3.19
N GLY A 512 30.63 8.64 3.78
CA GLY A 512 29.48 9.06 4.58
C GLY A 512 28.54 9.98 3.79
N LEU A 513 28.19 11.15 4.37
CA LEU A 513 27.23 12.08 3.76
C LEU A 513 27.70 12.67 2.42
N VAL A 514 29.00 12.67 2.12
CA VAL A 514 29.51 13.17 0.84
C VAL A 514 29.04 12.31 -0.32
N TRP A 515 28.98 10.99 -0.12
CA TRP A 515 28.44 10.07 -1.12
C TRP A 515 26.93 10.29 -1.31
N TRP A 516 26.19 10.48 -0.21
CA TRP A 516 24.74 10.75 -0.27
C TRP A 516 24.42 12.09 -0.95
N ASP A 517 25.23 13.12 -0.71
CA ASP A 517 25.14 14.40 -1.43
C ASP A 517 25.36 14.22 -2.93
N SER A 518 26.36 13.41 -3.31
CA SER A 518 26.63 13.09 -4.71
C SER A 518 25.51 12.28 -5.36
N LEU A 519 24.92 11.33 -4.61
CA LEU A 519 23.76 10.57 -5.07
C LEU A 519 22.57 11.48 -5.32
N TRP A 520 22.23 12.35 -4.36
CA TRP A 520 21.16 13.33 -4.52
C TRP A 520 21.39 14.20 -5.75
N ALA A 521 22.60 14.75 -5.92
CA ALA A 521 22.93 15.63 -7.05
C ALA A 521 22.80 14.92 -8.40
N ASN A 522 23.19 13.64 -8.47
CA ASN A 522 23.02 12.83 -9.68
C ASN A 522 21.52 12.59 -9.98
N MET A 523 20.75 12.24 -8.95
CA MET A 523 19.31 11.96 -9.11
C MET A 523 18.53 13.21 -9.54
N THR A 524 18.79 14.37 -8.95
CA THR A 524 18.13 15.64 -9.32
C THR A 524 18.60 16.18 -10.66
N ALA A 525 19.85 15.92 -11.06
CA ALA A 525 20.32 16.23 -12.41
C ALA A 525 19.65 15.36 -13.49
N ARG A 526 19.32 14.10 -13.17
CA ARG A 526 18.62 13.19 -14.08
C ARG A 526 17.13 13.50 -14.19
N SER A 527 16.49 13.87 -13.08
CA SER A 527 15.08 14.25 -13.06
C SER A 527 14.86 15.34 -12.02
N TRP A 528 14.53 16.54 -12.49
CA TRP A 528 14.25 17.69 -11.62
C TRP A 528 12.93 17.53 -10.85
N ILE A 529 11.98 16.77 -11.41
CA ILE A 529 10.63 16.61 -10.85
C ILE A 529 10.56 15.48 -9.82
N SER A 530 11.35 14.40 -9.99
CA SER A 530 11.30 13.22 -9.12
C SER A 530 12.60 12.89 -8.40
N GLY A 531 13.74 13.46 -8.80
CA GLY A 531 15.04 13.13 -8.23
C GLY A 531 15.13 13.35 -6.73
N ASN A 532 14.60 14.48 -6.22
CA ASN A 532 14.65 14.80 -4.80
C ASN A 532 13.75 13.87 -3.97
N SER A 533 12.50 13.65 -4.37
CA SER A 533 11.58 12.75 -3.65
C SER A 533 12.14 11.32 -3.61
N ARG A 534 12.60 10.81 -4.76
CA ARG A 534 13.20 9.46 -4.86
C ARG A 534 14.50 9.30 -4.09
N PHE A 535 15.28 10.36 -3.92
CA PHE A 535 16.46 10.32 -3.04
C PHE A 535 16.06 10.12 -1.58
N TYR A 536 15.02 10.82 -1.13
CA TYR A 536 14.54 10.70 0.25
C TYR A 536 13.85 9.36 0.54
N ASP A 537 13.48 8.59 -0.49
CA ASP A 537 13.04 7.20 -0.32
C ASP A 537 14.19 6.30 0.19
N VAL A 538 15.43 6.56 -0.22
CA VAL A 538 16.60 5.70 0.04
C VAL A 538 17.56 6.23 1.10
N LEU A 539 17.57 7.53 1.37
CA LEU A 539 18.40 8.14 2.43
C LEU A 539 18.28 7.44 3.81
N PRO A 540 17.08 6.99 4.26
CA PRO A 540 16.94 6.29 5.54
C PRO A 540 17.84 5.05 5.68
N CYS A 541 18.21 4.41 4.56
CA CYS A 541 18.99 3.16 4.56
C CYS A 541 20.39 3.30 5.12
N ARG A 542 20.91 4.52 5.24
CA ARG A 542 22.14 4.79 5.99
C ARG A 542 22.10 4.30 7.44
N HIS A 543 20.93 4.27 8.07
CA HIS A 543 20.78 3.95 9.49
C HIS A 543 20.28 2.53 9.77
N PHE A 544 19.94 1.73 8.75
CA PHE A 544 19.36 0.40 8.96
C PHE A 544 20.31 -0.51 9.78
N ASP A 545 21.56 -0.65 9.33
CA ASP A 545 22.58 -1.49 9.99
C ASP A 545 23.07 -0.94 11.34
N THR A 546 22.66 0.27 11.72
CA THR A 546 22.94 0.82 13.06
C THR A 546 22.05 0.15 14.12
N TYR A 547 20.83 -0.22 13.74
CA TYR A 547 19.79 -0.67 14.68
C TYR A 547 19.46 -2.16 14.55
N TRP A 548 19.67 -2.74 13.37
CA TRP A 548 19.36 -4.13 13.10
C TRP A 548 20.56 -4.86 12.51
N ALA A 549 20.65 -6.15 12.79
CA ALA A 549 21.50 -7.02 11.99
C ALA A 549 20.93 -7.13 10.57
N ALA A 550 21.70 -7.72 9.66
CA ALA A 550 21.25 -8.02 8.31
C ALA A 550 19.86 -8.71 8.31
N PRO A 551 19.05 -8.46 7.28
CA PRO A 551 17.78 -9.16 7.09
C PRO A 551 17.97 -10.66 7.21
N ALA A 552 17.02 -11.35 7.83
CA ALA A 552 17.13 -12.78 8.12
C ALA A 552 17.21 -13.62 6.83
N GLU A 553 16.59 -13.15 5.76
CA GLU A 553 16.64 -13.78 4.45
C GLU A 553 16.46 -12.72 3.35
N VAL A 554 17.14 -12.94 2.23
CA VAL A 554 17.05 -12.16 1.01
C VAL A 554 17.29 -13.07 -0.20
N TYR A 555 16.76 -12.72 -1.37
CA TYR A 555 16.92 -13.52 -2.58
C TYR A 555 18.09 -13.02 -3.46
N ARG A 556 19.27 -13.63 -3.35
CA ARG A 556 20.46 -13.23 -4.16
C ARG A 556 20.53 -13.85 -5.56
N GLY A 557 19.66 -14.79 -5.88
CA GLY A 557 19.74 -15.53 -7.14
C GLY A 557 19.42 -14.70 -8.39
N ASP A 558 19.56 -15.36 -9.54
CA ASP A 558 19.19 -14.84 -10.85
C ASP A 558 17.68 -15.00 -11.10
N LEU A 559 17.09 -14.12 -11.91
CA LEU A 559 15.65 -14.14 -12.22
C LEU A 559 15.30 -15.04 -13.42
N ASP A 560 16.18 -15.99 -13.76
CA ASP A 560 16.10 -16.82 -14.97
C ASP A 560 15.65 -18.26 -14.71
N LYS A 561 15.12 -18.54 -13.51
CA LYS A 561 14.63 -19.87 -13.13
C LYS A 561 13.57 -20.36 -14.10
N THR A 562 13.68 -21.62 -14.53
CA THR A 562 12.62 -22.27 -15.33
C THR A 562 11.34 -22.34 -14.52
N LEU A 563 10.35 -21.55 -14.93
CA LEU A 563 9.05 -21.50 -14.28
C LEU A 563 8.16 -22.63 -14.81
N ARG A 564 7.17 -23.04 -14.00
CA ARG A 564 6.12 -23.95 -14.47
C ARG A 564 5.35 -23.33 -15.63
N HIS A 565 4.96 -22.07 -15.48
CA HIS A 565 4.31 -21.26 -16.50
C HIS A 565 5.03 -19.92 -16.62
N PRO A 566 5.21 -19.36 -17.83
CA PRO A 566 5.77 -18.03 -17.99
C PRO A 566 4.86 -16.95 -17.39
N VAL A 567 5.45 -15.81 -17.02
CA VAL A 567 4.73 -14.64 -16.50
C VAL A 567 4.40 -13.64 -17.62
N LEU A 568 3.38 -12.82 -17.40
CA LEU A 568 3.06 -11.68 -18.26
C LEU A 568 3.57 -10.40 -17.60
N LEU A 569 4.43 -9.67 -18.29
CA LEU A 569 4.93 -8.37 -17.87
C LEU A 569 4.16 -7.27 -18.61
N ILE A 570 3.83 -6.20 -17.91
CA ILE A 570 3.29 -4.97 -18.49
C ILE A 570 4.17 -3.81 -18.02
N ALA A 571 4.58 -2.98 -18.96
CA ALA A 571 5.37 -1.79 -18.65
C ALA A 571 5.11 -0.67 -19.66
N GLU A 572 4.99 0.57 -19.17
CA GLU A 572 4.46 1.68 -19.93
C GLU A 572 5.55 2.61 -20.46
N THR A 573 5.30 3.21 -21.63
CA THR A 573 6.24 4.15 -22.26
C THR A 573 6.39 5.47 -21.53
N TYR A 574 5.37 5.93 -20.80
CA TYR A 574 5.42 7.17 -20.00
C TYR A 574 5.14 6.89 -18.51
N ASP A 575 5.54 5.71 -17.99
CA ASP A 575 5.49 5.43 -16.56
C ASP A 575 6.51 6.30 -15.80
N PRO A 576 6.08 7.21 -14.89
CA PRO A 576 6.99 8.10 -14.16
C PRO A 576 7.75 7.39 -13.01
N ALA A 577 7.46 6.12 -12.75
CA ALA A 577 7.92 5.37 -11.58
C ALA A 577 8.62 4.07 -11.94
N THR A 578 8.07 3.30 -12.89
CA THR A 578 8.58 2.00 -13.33
C THR A 578 8.70 1.97 -14.86
N PRO A 579 9.61 2.79 -15.43
CA PRO A 579 9.73 2.97 -16.87
C PRO A 579 9.90 1.66 -17.65
N LEU A 580 9.37 1.59 -18.88
CA LEU A 580 9.47 0.44 -19.80
C LEU A 580 10.86 -0.22 -19.88
N ARG A 581 11.94 0.54 -19.68
CA ARG A 581 13.30 -0.02 -19.63
C ARG A 581 13.44 -1.13 -18.57
N ASN A 582 12.75 -1.01 -17.44
CA ASN A 582 12.77 -1.99 -16.36
C ASN A 582 12.09 -3.29 -16.83
N GLY A 583 10.90 -3.18 -17.43
CA GLY A 583 10.19 -4.30 -18.05
C GLY A 583 11.03 -5.02 -19.11
N ARG A 584 11.69 -4.28 -20.01
CA ARG A 584 12.59 -4.87 -21.02
C ARG A 584 13.81 -5.56 -20.42
N ARG A 585 14.40 -5.00 -19.37
CA ARG A 585 15.54 -5.63 -18.66
C ARG A 585 15.11 -6.91 -17.96
N LEU A 586 13.95 -6.91 -17.30
CA LEU A 586 13.40 -8.10 -16.67
C LEU A 586 13.07 -9.18 -17.71
N ALA A 587 12.36 -8.82 -18.79
CA ALA A 587 12.04 -9.74 -19.87
C ALA A 587 13.30 -10.38 -20.47
N ALA A 588 14.36 -9.60 -20.66
CA ALA A 588 15.64 -10.10 -21.16
C ALA A 588 16.32 -11.09 -20.19
N GLU A 589 16.27 -10.85 -18.88
CA GLU A 589 16.82 -11.77 -17.87
C GLU A 589 15.97 -13.05 -17.74
N MET A 590 14.64 -12.93 -17.70
CA MET A 590 13.73 -14.07 -17.59
C MET A 590 13.70 -14.93 -18.86
N GLY A 591 14.04 -14.36 -20.01
CA GLY A 591 14.07 -15.03 -21.31
C GLY A 591 12.71 -15.66 -21.66
N PRO A 592 12.64 -16.97 -21.95
CA PRO A 592 11.39 -17.62 -22.33
C PRO A 592 10.34 -17.65 -21.21
N ASN A 593 10.73 -17.39 -19.96
CA ASN A 593 9.83 -17.38 -18.79
C ASN A 593 8.97 -16.10 -18.71
N ALA A 594 9.09 -15.16 -19.65
CA ALA A 594 8.28 -13.95 -19.67
C ALA A 594 7.81 -13.58 -21.07
N ARG A 595 6.69 -12.85 -21.13
CA ARG A 595 6.26 -12.07 -22.30
C ARG A 595 5.96 -10.65 -21.85
N LEU A 596 6.33 -9.66 -22.66
CA LEU A 596 6.17 -8.25 -22.33
C LEU A 596 5.10 -7.60 -23.20
N ILE A 597 4.14 -6.92 -22.56
CA ILE A 597 3.33 -5.90 -23.19
C ILE A 597 4.04 -4.56 -22.96
N ALA A 598 4.56 -3.97 -24.04
CA ALA A 598 4.97 -2.58 -24.07
C ALA A 598 3.70 -1.73 -24.23
N HIS A 599 3.22 -1.19 -23.11
CA HIS A 599 2.01 -0.39 -23.06
C HIS A 599 2.31 1.07 -23.42
N HIS A 600 1.90 1.48 -24.61
CA HIS A 600 2.04 2.85 -25.10
C HIS A 600 0.92 3.73 -24.55
N GLY A 601 1.08 4.16 -23.30
CA GLY A 601 0.15 5.03 -22.57
C GLY A 601 0.88 5.89 -21.54
N TYR A 602 0.10 6.65 -20.79
CA TYR A 602 0.55 7.60 -19.78
C TYR A 602 0.02 7.24 -18.39
N GLY A 603 0.88 7.40 -17.38
CA GLY A 603 0.54 6.99 -16.03
C GLY A 603 1.42 5.86 -15.55
N HIS A 604 1.32 5.55 -14.27
CA HIS A 604 2.04 4.43 -13.68
C HIS A 604 1.22 3.14 -13.80
N SER A 605 1.81 2.04 -14.25
CA SER A 605 1.12 0.78 -14.63
C SER A 605 0.07 0.97 -15.73
N SER A 606 -0.62 -0.09 -16.14
CA SER A 606 -1.56 -0.08 -17.27
C SER A 606 -2.92 0.56 -16.97
N ARG A 607 -2.90 1.73 -16.31
CA ARG A 607 -4.06 2.56 -15.95
C ARG A 607 -4.62 3.36 -17.11
N ASP A 608 -3.77 3.73 -18.07
CA ASP A 608 -4.26 4.28 -19.33
C ASP A 608 -4.97 3.13 -20.04
N GLU A 609 -6.27 3.25 -20.25
CA GLU A 609 -7.07 2.11 -20.71
C GLU A 609 -6.63 1.68 -22.11
N SER A 610 -6.47 0.38 -22.32
CA SER A 610 -6.07 -0.19 -23.60
C SER A 610 -6.77 -1.52 -23.81
N ASP A 611 -7.67 -1.58 -24.79
CA ASP A 611 -8.41 -2.80 -25.13
C ASP A 611 -7.45 -3.94 -25.48
N CYS A 612 -6.35 -3.62 -26.17
CA CYS A 612 -5.27 -4.54 -26.50
C CYS A 612 -4.61 -5.15 -25.27
N THR A 613 -4.24 -4.31 -24.28
CA THR A 613 -3.59 -4.76 -23.05
C THR A 613 -4.54 -5.65 -22.26
N ASP A 614 -5.79 -5.21 -22.13
CA ASP A 614 -6.81 -5.87 -21.32
C ASP A 614 -7.25 -7.19 -21.93
N GLU A 615 -7.37 -7.28 -23.25
CA GLU A 615 -7.67 -8.52 -23.95
C GLU A 615 -6.57 -9.58 -23.74
N ILE A 616 -5.29 -9.19 -23.85
CA ILE A 616 -4.18 -10.13 -23.61
C ILE A 616 -4.13 -10.54 -22.14
N ALA A 617 -4.21 -9.59 -21.21
CA ALA A 617 -4.18 -9.86 -19.77
C ALA A 617 -5.34 -10.78 -19.35
N ARG A 618 -6.55 -10.55 -19.89
CA ARG A 618 -7.73 -11.37 -19.64
C ARG A 618 -7.58 -12.79 -20.19
N ARG A 619 -7.13 -12.95 -21.44
CA ARG A 619 -6.88 -14.28 -22.02
C ARG A 619 -5.81 -15.04 -21.24
N PHE A 620 -4.78 -14.36 -20.77
CA PHE A 620 -3.77 -14.96 -19.90
C PHE A 620 -4.37 -15.42 -18.57
N ILE A 621 -5.14 -14.57 -17.88
CA ILE A 621 -5.76 -14.92 -16.59
C ILE A 621 -6.83 -15.99 -16.73
N LEU A 622 -7.63 -16.02 -17.81
CA LEU A 622 -8.70 -17.01 -18.01
C LEU A 622 -8.19 -18.33 -18.59
N HIS A 623 -7.20 -18.31 -19.49
CA HIS A 623 -6.82 -19.45 -20.31
C HIS A 623 -5.33 -19.81 -20.25
N GLY A 624 -4.49 -18.96 -19.65
CA GLY A 624 -3.03 -19.14 -19.66
C GLY A 624 -2.41 -18.85 -21.02
N GLU A 625 -3.15 -18.18 -21.91
CA GLU A 625 -2.66 -17.82 -23.23
C GLU A 625 -1.73 -16.60 -23.16
N LEU A 626 -0.52 -16.76 -23.68
CA LEU A 626 0.46 -15.69 -23.80
C LEU A 626 0.73 -15.38 -25.26
N PRO A 627 1.20 -14.16 -25.58
CA PRO A 627 1.59 -13.86 -26.93
C PRO A 627 2.83 -14.64 -27.39
N ASP A 628 2.85 -14.97 -28.69
CA ASP A 628 3.98 -15.70 -29.29
C ASP A 628 5.27 -14.87 -29.29
N GLU A 629 5.15 -13.59 -29.64
CA GLU A 629 6.25 -12.64 -29.68
C GLU A 629 6.73 -12.27 -28.27
N PRO A 630 8.05 -12.18 -28.03
CA PRO A 630 8.61 -11.83 -26.71
C PRO A 630 8.13 -10.46 -26.18
N GLU A 631 7.89 -9.49 -27.07
CA GLU A 631 7.38 -8.16 -26.76
C GLU A 631 6.28 -7.78 -27.76
N ILE A 632 5.14 -7.29 -27.26
CA ILE A 632 4.03 -6.76 -28.07
C ILE A 632 3.74 -5.31 -27.67
N ALA A 633 3.51 -4.47 -28.67
CA ALA A 633 3.05 -3.10 -28.47
C ALA A 633 1.52 -3.05 -28.38
N CYS A 634 1.00 -2.53 -27.27
CA CYS A 634 -0.41 -2.16 -27.12
C CYS A 634 -0.49 -0.65 -26.89
N TYR A 635 -1.53 0.02 -27.39
CA TYR A 635 -1.68 1.47 -27.27
C TYR A 635 -2.89 1.80 -26.40
N ALA A 636 -2.78 2.89 -25.63
CA ALA A 636 -3.92 3.45 -24.93
C ALA A 636 -5.04 3.83 -25.93
N ASN A 637 -6.29 3.62 -25.52
CA ASN A 637 -7.48 3.83 -26.32
C ASN A 637 -7.68 5.30 -26.69
N GLU A 638 -7.33 6.20 -25.78
CA GLU A 638 -7.55 7.63 -25.89
C GLU A 638 -6.28 8.42 -25.53
N LYS A 639 -6.31 9.73 -25.83
CA LYS A 639 -5.25 10.66 -25.45
C LYS A 639 -5.64 11.43 -24.19
N PRO A 640 -4.66 11.78 -23.33
CA PRO A 640 -4.90 12.65 -22.18
C PRO A 640 -5.64 13.94 -22.55
N TYR A 641 -6.38 14.49 -21.59
CA TYR A 641 -7.31 15.62 -21.76
C TYR A 641 -8.53 15.38 -22.66
N ARG A 642 -8.62 14.22 -23.33
CA ARG A 642 -9.75 13.89 -24.22
C ARG A 642 -10.53 12.65 -23.80
N TYR A 643 -10.21 12.05 -22.64
CA TYR A 643 -10.91 10.92 -22.09
C TYR A 643 -12.44 11.13 -22.05
N GLY A 644 -13.19 10.23 -22.69
CA GLY A 644 -14.65 10.27 -22.72
C GLY A 644 -15.25 11.37 -23.61
N VAL A 645 -14.43 12.11 -24.37
CA VAL A 645 -14.90 13.08 -25.37
C VAL A 645 -15.17 12.33 -26.68
N GLY A 646 -16.44 12.10 -26.99
CA GLY A 646 -16.85 11.45 -28.24
C GLY A 646 -16.43 12.25 -29.49
N ALA A 647 -16.37 11.57 -30.65
CA ALA A 647 -15.96 12.17 -31.93
C ALA A 647 -16.83 13.36 -32.41
N ASN A 648 -18.00 13.57 -31.82
CA ASN A 648 -18.83 14.76 -31.98
C ASN A 648 -18.83 15.56 -30.67
N GLU A 649 -17.85 16.46 -30.56
CA GLU A 649 -17.66 17.52 -29.57
C GLU A 649 -18.64 17.57 -28.38
N THR A 650 -18.16 17.13 -27.23
CA THR A 650 -18.53 17.72 -25.95
C THR A 650 -17.27 18.27 -25.29
N THR A 651 -17.29 19.58 -25.00
CA THR A 651 -16.26 20.25 -24.21
C THR A 651 -16.13 19.56 -22.85
N ILE A 652 -14.97 19.68 -22.19
CA ILE A 652 -14.86 19.42 -20.73
C ILE A 652 -15.82 20.34 -19.93
N PHE A 653 -16.46 21.30 -20.60
CA PHE A 653 -17.41 22.28 -20.08
C PHE A 653 -18.88 21.97 -20.45
N GLY A 654 -19.27 20.70 -20.57
CA GLY A 654 -20.62 20.28 -21.01
C GLY A 654 -21.56 19.73 -19.91
N ALA A 655 -22.58 20.53 -19.58
CA ALA A 655 -23.86 20.25 -18.88
C ALA A 655 -23.87 19.92 -17.37
N GLU A 656 -22.90 19.19 -16.82
CA GLU A 656 -22.66 19.12 -15.36
C GLU A 656 -21.34 19.84 -15.05
N GLU A 657 -21.30 20.63 -13.98
CA GLU A 657 -20.14 21.46 -13.63
C GLU A 657 -18.97 20.54 -13.21
N TRP A 658 -18.00 20.32 -14.12
CA TRP A 658 -16.80 19.53 -13.84
C TRP A 658 -16.00 20.15 -12.69
N ASP A 659 -15.85 19.42 -11.59
CA ASP A 659 -15.13 19.86 -10.39
C ASP A 659 -13.68 19.36 -10.40
N PRO A 660 -12.69 20.25 -10.63
CA PRO A 660 -11.27 19.87 -10.63
C PRO A 660 -10.78 19.42 -9.24
N VAL A 661 -11.39 19.89 -8.14
CA VAL A 661 -11.02 19.47 -6.79
C VAL A 661 -11.45 18.03 -6.55
N LYS A 662 -12.66 17.65 -6.96
CA LYS A 662 -13.13 16.26 -6.87
C LYS A 662 -12.25 15.32 -7.68
N ALA A 663 -11.97 15.65 -8.94
CA ALA A 663 -11.09 14.85 -9.81
C ALA A 663 -9.69 14.68 -9.19
N TRP A 664 -9.17 15.73 -8.55
CA TRP A 664 -7.91 15.65 -7.81
C TRP A 664 -7.99 14.74 -6.58
N GLN A 665 -9.06 14.82 -5.79
CA GLN A 665 -9.24 13.96 -4.61
C GLN A 665 -9.26 12.47 -4.97
N GLU A 666 -9.91 12.11 -6.08
CA GLU A 666 -9.91 10.74 -6.62
C GLU A 666 -8.49 10.30 -6.98
N HIS A 667 -7.73 11.14 -7.70
CA HIS A 667 -6.31 10.92 -8.02
C HIS A 667 -5.45 10.67 -6.77
N ILE A 668 -5.67 11.43 -5.69
CA ILE A 668 -4.95 11.28 -4.42
C ILE A 668 -5.23 9.93 -3.75
N GLN A 669 -6.49 9.52 -3.72
CA GLN A 669 -6.87 8.21 -3.16
C GLN A 669 -6.21 7.07 -3.93
N GLU A 670 -6.05 7.23 -5.25
CA GLU A 670 -5.35 6.26 -6.06
C GLU A 670 -3.85 6.25 -5.82
N VAL A 671 -3.15 7.38 -5.88
CA VAL A 671 -1.69 7.40 -5.71
C VAL A 671 -1.26 6.87 -4.34
N MET A 672 -2.03 7.12 -3.28
CA MET A 672 -1.77 6.57 -1.95
C MET A 672 -1.73 5.04 -1.89
N MET A 673 -2.37 4.34 -2.85
CA MET A 673 -2.26 2.86 -2.94
C MET A 673 -0.87 2.41 -3.33
N TRP A 674 -0.36 3.06 -4.37
CA TRP A 674 0.76 2.56 -5.16
C TRP A 674 2.07 3.11 -4.66
N ASN A 675 2.04 4.31 -4.09
CA ASN A 675 3.19 4.90 -3.42
C ASN A 675 2.72 5.92 -2.38
N PRO A 676 2.47 5.51 -1.13
CA PRO A 676 2.01 6.40 -0.06
C PRO A 676 3.03 7.50 0.30
N ARG A 677 4.25 7.48 -0.25
CA ARG A 677 5.28 8.51 -0.01
C ARG A 677 5.21 9.70 -0.95
N LEU A 678 4.62 9.54 -2.12
CA LEU A 678 4.55 10.64 -3.09
C LEU A 678 3.58 11.73 -2.71
N LEU A 679 2.71 11.42 -1.76
CA LEU A 679 1.77 12.36 -1.20
C LEU A 679 2.07 12.44 0.28
N LEU A 680 2.23 13.66 0.77
CA LEU A 680 2.13 13.89 2.21
C LEU A 680 0.69 13.45 2.63
N PRO A 681 0.44 13.04 3.88
CA PRO A 681 -0.59 12.04 4.10
C PRO A 681 -2.05 12.58 4.06
N ARG A 682 -3.01 11.68 3.83
CA ARG A 682 -4.44 11.80 4.18
C ARG A 682 -4.97 10.38 4.39
N LEU A 683 -5.61 10.07 5.52
CA LEU A 683 -6.44 8.87 5.68
C LEU A 683 -7.74 9.22 6.41
#